data_AF-A0A1C6H7B2-F1
#
_entry.id   AF-A0A1C6H7B2-F1
#
_cell.length_a   1.000
_cell.length_b   1.000
_cell.length_c   1.000
_cell.angle_alpha   90.00
_cell.angle_beta   90.00
_cell.angle_gamma   90.00
#
_symmetry.space_group_name_H-M   'P 1'
#
loop_
_entity.id
_entity.type
_entity.pdbx_description
1 polymer ?
#
loop_
_entity_poly.entity_id
_entity_poly.type
_entity_poly.pdbx_seq_one_letter_code
_entity_poly.pdbx_strand_id
1 'polypeptide(L)'
;MKKHTVRSLSHRAAALVLALALALPTVYAHAGEQKLQTSIDLVDGLTYRNTITDNSERRVESFSLELEKDSDAYPILLQAAGTVYGAATINRAVTYAQELGYHVLGAVNTDFFSTASGVPIGIVIEDGVYKSSPEHEDAMIITDGQVSLVDGPSVSLTLVNQRDNSTVKPSHLNKWRSESGGIYLLNQDFSAVSTRTSTPGWYVRMALMEEDEPLTVNSTLELEVTELLQSDQPLAIGDGEYILTAADASGYLSVFQSFQVGDRITLTTSCEDEALSHAQWAGGVGDIMVWDGQLTDSSQWTYAKDGRQPRTALGMKEDGTLLVYAVDGRQSGYSSGLSQKDLAEEMIRRGCVWAVNLDGGGSTAISLWLPGQTGPAVLNLPSDGKPRSCATYLLLVTDREGDGRPDQLALTQNGLTLLTGTSLTLPDAAVLDEGLNLLDRELRDLTITSREDLGEVEGGVYTAGDRAGTDTLRLRSRDLDVEGEAQIHVVDHLTELVISKEGSASPITSLSVEPGEQVQLAVTGSYWGRTALRDWTAVTWTTEGDVGTVDENGLFTASKTGGTGSITASAGGKTQTIAISMTNVHTDVTEDHWAYTAVDYCYTHGIVGGISATEFGRDLQIRRGDFMLMLYNAMGKPAVTQDCTFTDVAPTDYYYTALSWGQSVGLASGTGDGAYSPGAPITREQAFTILRQVLPLLGKDCPDASLSVLDQFADRDRIADYAKGHTATLVAQGVISGKGDGIDPQGYLTRAEMAALLYKALTYTPIQDVPTGPEEPVDPVEPEEPVDPEGPVDPEEPIEPQLPDPSQYTLTLDHNEVTLKSGESVPLTASLAPAWEGAEISWTSSDPSAAPVSSKGAVTNLYTGTGTASVTITASWNGLSASCTVLCQQAAQTGTVTDAELGLNVRSGPGSDRPVIGGLDNGTCVVILGQEAGWYQVLYLNRAGQAAIGYVSADYLTVN
;
A
#
# COMPACT_ATOMS: atom_id res chain seq x y z
N MET A 1 -5.64 -68.62 -12.98
CA MET A 1 -6.52 -68.55 -14.19
C MET A 1 -7.97 -68.33 -13.77
N LYS A 2 -8.65 -67.39 -14.44
CA LYS A 2 -10.09 -67.05 -14.38
C LYS A 2 -10.63 -66.36 -13.10
N LYS A 3 -10.25 -65.09 -12.88
CA LYS A 3 -11.07 -64.08 -12.19
C LYS A 3 -10.79 -62.61 -12.57
N HIS A 4 -9.85 -62.34 -13.49
CA HIS A 4 -9.45 -60.96 -13.84
C HIS A 4 -10.16 -60.34 -15.07
N THR A 5 -10.95 -61.08 -15.83
CA THR A 5 -11.42 -60.59 -17.14
C THR A 5 -12.81 -59.94 -17.14
N VAL A 6 -13.56 -59.98 -16.03
CA VAL A 6 -14.93 -59.40 -15.97
C VAL A 6 -14.92 -57.97 -15.41
N ARG A 7 -13.94 -57.58 -14.58
CA ARG A 7 -13.81 -56.21 -14.02
C ARG A 7 -13.38 -55.16 -15.05
N SER A 8 -12.76 -55.54 -16.17
CA SER A 8 -12.27 -54.57 -17.16
C SER A 8 -13.35 -54.10 -18.14
N LEU A 9 -14.42 -54.88 -18.35
CA LEU A 9 -15.53 -54.47 -19.22
C LEU A 9 -16.48 -53.50 -18.52
N SER A 10 -16.72 -53.67 -17.22
CA SER A 10 -17.54 -52.74 -16.43
C SER A 10 -16.86 -51.38 -16.26
N HIS A 11 -15.54 -51.34 -16.08
CA HIS A 11 -14.78 -50.08 -16.04
C HIS A 11 -14.75 -49.35 -17.38
N ARG A 12 -14.65 -50.09 -18.50
CA ARG A 12 -14.68 -49.48 -19.84
C ARG A 12 -16.07 -49.00 -20.25
N ALA A 13 -17.13 -49.67 -19.81
CA ALA A 13 -18.49 -49.21 -20.00
C ALA A 13 -18.82 -47.99 -19.12
N ALA A 14 -18.35 -47.96 -17.87
CA ALA A 14 -18.46 -46.80 -16.99
C ALA A 14 -17.67 -45.59 -17.53
N ALA A 15 -16.45 -45.79 -18.04
CA ALA A 15 -15.66 -44.75 -18.69
C ALA A 15 -16.30 -44.22 -19.99
N LEU A 16 -16.98 -45.08 -20.77
CA LEU A 16 -17.69 -44.65 -21.97
C LEU A 16 -18.98 -43.88 -21.65
N VAL A 17 -19.70 -44.26 -20.58
CA VAL A 17 -20.87 -43.53 -20.10
C VAL A 17 -20.47 -42.18 -19.48
N LEU A 18 -19.34 -42.12 -18.77
CA LEU A 18 -18.77 -40.88 -18.26
C LEU A 18 -18.29 -39.95 -19.41
N ALA A 19 -17.66 -40.52 -20.44
CA ALA A 19 -17.24 -39.77 -21.63
C ALA A 19 -18.44 -39.27 -22.47
N LEU A 20 -19.56 -40.01 -22.49
CA LEU A 20 -20.81 -39.57 -23.14
C LEU A 20 -21.58 -38.54 -22.29
N ALA A 21 -21.46 -38.58 -20.96
CA ALA A 21 -22.02 -37.56 -20.07
C ALA A 21 -21.24 -36.23 -20.14
N LEU A 22 -19.93 -36.29 -20.34
CA LEU A 22 -19.05 -35.13 -20.59
C LEU A 22 -19.25 -34.49 -21.99
N ALA A 23 -20.00 -35.13 -22.89
CA ALA A 23 -20.27 -34.64 -24.24
C ALA A 23 -21.61 -33.87 -24.38
N LEU A 24 -22.34 -33.68 -23.28
CA LEU A 24 -23.49 -32.77 -23.24
C LEU A 24 -23.00 -31.34 -22.94
N PRO A 25 -23.38 -30.31 -23.72
CA PRO A 25 -23.02 -28.94 -23.40
C PRO A 25 -23.70 -28.58 -22.07
N THR A 26 -22.90 -28.49 -21.02
CA THR A 26 -23.35 -28.15 -19.67
C THR A 26 -23.89 -26.73 -19.65
N VAL A 27 -25.07 -26.57 -19.06
CA VAL A 27 -25.79 -25.29 -18.86
C VAL A 27 -25.07 -24.34 -17.87
N TYR A 28 -23.87 -24.69 -17.38
CA TYR A 28 -23.07 -23.90 -16.42
C TYR A 28 -22.21 -22.80 -17.06
N ALA A 29 -22.76 -22.04 -18.00
CA ALA A 29 -22.05 -20.93 -18.67
C ALA A 29 -21.90 -19.66 -17.80
N HIS A 30 -22.21 -19.70 -16.49
CA HIS A 30 -22.20 -18.51 -15.61
C HIS A 30 -21.07 -18.49 -14.56
N ALA A 31 -20.45 -19.62 -14.22
CA ALA A 31 -19.33 -19.64 -13.26
C ALA A 31 -18.00 -19.11 -13.85
N GLY A 32 -17.93 -18.96 -15.18
CA GLY A 32 -16.77 -18.45 -15.90
C GLY A 32 -15.81 -19.54 -16.38
N GLU A 33 -14.99 -19.23 -17.38
CA GLU A 33 -14.03 -20.15 -18.00
C GLU A 33 -12.67 -20.07 -17.29
N GLN A 34 -12.18 -21.19 -16.76
CA GLN A 34 -10.85 -21.26 -16.14
C GLN A 34 -9.76 -20.99 -17.19
N LYS A 35 -8.86 -20.05 -16.90
CA LYS A 35 -7.73 -19.67 -17.78
C LYS A 35 -6.40 -20.16 -17.23
N LEU A 36 -6.20 -20.03 -15.92
CA LEU A 36 -5.03 -20.56 -15.22
C LEU A 36 -5.47 -21.18 -13.89
N GLN A 37 -4.81 -22.25 -13.49
CA GLN A 37 -4.96 -22.81 -12.14
C GLN A 37 -3.64 -23.44 -11.70
N THR A 38 -3.10 -22.94 -10.60
CA THR A 38 -1.97 -23.55 -9.89
C THR A 38 -2.52 -24.36 -8.73
N SER A 39 -2.03 -25.58 -8.53
CA SER A 39 -2.40 -26.46 -7.42
C SER A 39 -1.16 -26.89 -6.63
N ILE A 40 -1.26 -26.90 -5.31
CA ILE A 40 -0.16 -27.24 -4.39
C ILE A 40 -0.75 -28.04 -3.24
N ASP A 41 -0.21 -29.23 -2.99
CA ASP A 41 -0.50 -29.99 -1.77
C ASP A 41 0.40 -29.46 -0.65
N LEU A 42 -0.20 -29.07 0.48
CA LEU A 42 0.52 -28.47 1.61
C LEU A 42 0.95 -29.56 2.59
N VAL A 43 -0.01 -30.38 2.99
CA VAL A 43 0.15 -31.61 3.77
C VAL A 43 -0.84 -32.65 3.22
N ASP A 44 -0.78 -33.90 3.69
CA ASP A 44 -1.69 -34.93 3.18
C ASP A 44 -3.16 -34.53 3.41
N GLY A 45 -3.96 -34.61 2.36
CA GLY A 45 -5.37 -34.21 2.36
C GLY A 45 -5.66 -32.71 2.42
N LEU A 46 -4.65 -31.80 2.35
CA LEU A 46 -4.88 -30.36 2.25
C LEU A 46 -4.25 -29.77 0.97
N THR A 47 -5.11 -29.44 0.00
CA THR A 47 -4.70 -28.87 -1.29
C THR A 47 -5.09 -27.41 -1.41
N TYR A 48 -4.13 -26.56 -1.77
CA TYR A 48 -4.34 -25.18 -2.18
C TYR A 48 -4.47 -25.04 -3.70
N ARG A 49 -5.33 -24.12 -4.14
CA ARG A 49 -5.40 -23.69 -5.54
C ARG A 49 -5.54 -22.18 -5.69
N ASN A 50 -4.77 -21.58 -6.59
CA ASN A 50 -5.02 -20.25 -7.15
C ASN A 50 -5.60 -20.40 -8.55
N THR A 51 -6.72 -19.74 -8.83
CA THR A 51 -7.42 -19.85 -10.12
C THR A 51 -7.70 -18.47 -10.70
N ILE A 52 -7.42 -18.30 -11.99
CA ILE A 52 -7.85 -17.14 -12.77
C ILE A 52 -8.93 -17.59 -13.75
N THR A 53 -10.07 -16.91 -13.69
CA THR A 53 -11.26 -17.24 -14.46
C THR A 53 -11.73 -16.02 -15.27
N ASP A 54 -12.14 -16.27 -16.51
CA ASP A 54 -12.95 -15.36 -17.31
C ASP A 54 -14.43 -15.50 -16.94
N ASN A 55 -14.93 -14.61 -16.09
CA ASN A 55 -16.34 -14.59 -15.73
C ASN A 55 -17.08 -13.48 -16.49
N SER A 56 -17.54 -13.80 -17.70
CA SER A 56 -18.24 -12.88 -18.61
C SER A 56 -17.40 -11.66 -18.99
N GLU A 57 -16.24 -11.89 -19.60
CA GLU A 57 -15.24 -10.89 -20.04
C GLU A 57 -14.63 -10.11 -18.88
N ARG A 58 -14.73 -10.63 -17.66
CA ARG A 58 -14.13 -10.04 -16.47
C ARG A 58 -13.20 -11.04 -15.82
N ARG A 59 -11.97 -10.62 -15.59
CA ARG A 59 -11.02 -11.37 -14.78
C ARG A 59 -11.55 -11.48 -13.35
N VAL A 60 -11.52 -12.69 -12.84
CA VAL A 60 -11.74 -13.03 -11.43
C VAL A 60 -10.58 -13.89 -10.98
N GLU A 61 -9.98 -13.51 -9.86
CA GLU A 61 -8.95 -14.31 -9.21
C GLU A 61 -9.46 -14.85 -7.89
N SER A 62 -9.30 -16.16 -7.70
CA SER A 62 -9.77 -16.87 -6.52
C SER A 62 -8.71 -17.80 -5.96
N PHE A 63 -8.90 -18.10 -4.68
CA PHE A 63 -8.01 -18.87 -3.84
C PHE A 63 -8.88 -19.89 -3.10
N SER A 64 -8.47 -21.16 -3.11
CA SER A 64 -9.23 -22.21 -2.46
C SER A 64 -8.36 -23.18 -1.69
N LEU A 65 -8.85 -23.64 -0.55
CA LEU A 65 -8.30 -24.75 0.21
C LEU A 65 -9.32 -25.87 0.23
N GLU A 66 -8.91 -27.06 -0.17
CA GLU A 66 -9.71 -28.28 -0.08
C GLU A 66 -9.10 -29.15 1.01
N LEU A 67 -9.84 -29.34 2.10
CA LEU A 67 -9.46 -30.13 3.25
C LEU A 67 -10.26 -31.42 3.26
N GLU A 68 -9.60 -32.53 2.95
CA GLU A 68 -10.20 -33.85 3.00
C GLU A 68 -10.47 -34.30 4.43
N LYS A 69 -11.45 -35.19 4.60
CA LYS A 69 -11.90 -35.65 5.92
C LYS A 69 -10.80 -36.27 6.78
N ASP A 70 -9.86 -36.98 6.14
CA ASP A 70 -8.79 -37.71 6.81
C ASP A 70 -7.43 -36.97 6.68
N SER A 71 -7.45 -35.65 6.45
CA SER A 71 -6.26 -34.82 6.31
C SER A 71 -5.42 -34.76 7.60
N ASP A 72 -4.12 -34.53 7.45
CA ASP A 72 -3.22 -34.17 8.57
C ASP A 72 -3.50 -32.77 9.14
N ALA A 73 -4.29 -31.96 8.45
CA ALA A 73 -4.75 -30.67 8.91
C ALA A 73 -6.19 -30.75 9.42
N TYR A 74 -6.56 -29.83 10.31
CA TYR A 74 -7.92 -29.70 10.81
C TYR A 74 -8.28 -28.23 11.07
N PRO A 75 -9.57 -27.86 11.00
CA PRO A 75 -10.00 -26.49 11.18
C PRO A 75 -10.21 -26.17 12.66
N ILE A 76 -9.89 -24.93 13.05
CA ILE A 76 -10.27 -24.30 14.33
C ILE A 76 -10.83 -22.91 14.07
N LEU A 77 -11.54 -22.33 15.04
CA LEU A 77 -11.97 -20.93 15.00
C LEU A 77 -11.37 -20.16 16.17
N LEU A 78 -11.00 -18.91 15.93
CA LEU A 78 -10.45 -18.04 16.98
C LEU A 78 -10.97 -16.60 16.88
N GLN A 79 -11.12 -15.96 18.03
CA GLN A 79 -11.23 -14.50 18.16
C GLN A 79 -9.84 -13.89 18.24
N ALA A 80 -9.43 -13.23 17.16
CA ALA A 80 -8.05 -12.76 17.02
C ALA A 80 -7.67 -11.57 17.92
N ALA A 81 -8.64 -10.93 18.58
CA ALA A 81 -8.42 -9.88 19.57
C ALA A 81 -8.36 -10.42 21.02
N GLY A 82 -8.41 -11.74 21.22
CA GLY A 82 -8.42 -12.39 22.53
C GLY A 82 -9.74 -12.30 23.30
N THR A 83 -10.61 -11.33 22.95
CA THR A 83 -11.96 -11.16 23.50
C THR A 83 -12.97 -10.91 22.39
N VAL A 84 -14.26 -11.01 22.72
CA VAL A 84 -15.39 -10.74 21.81
C VAL A 84 -15.41 -9.27 21.39
N TYR A 85 -14.95 -8.35 22.24
CA TYR A 85 -14.81 -6.95 21.93
C TYR A 85 -13.45 -6.67 21.31
N GLY A 86 -13.46 -6.42 20.01
CA GLY A 86 -12.26 -6.05 19.27
C GLY A 86 -12.21 -6.80 17.96
N ALA A 87 -11.29 -6.37 17.11
CA ALA A 87 -11.03 -7.04 15.85
C ALA A 87 -9.53 -6.98 15.60
N ALA A 88 -8.97 -8.02 15.01
CA ALA A 88 -7.57 -8.05 14.62
C ALA A 88 -7.44 -8.47 13.16
N THR A 89 -6.32 -8.14 12.53
CA THR A 89 -6.07 -8.57 11.14
C THR A 89 -5.82 -10.08 11.09
N ILE A 90 -5.95 -10.67 9.89
CA ILE A 90 -5.63 -12.08 9.67
C ILE A 90 -4.19 -12.43 10.08
N ASN A 91 -3.24 -11.52 9.90
CA ASN A 91 -1.85 -11.72 10.32
C ASN A 91 -1.76 -11.86 11.83
N ARG A 92 -2.45 -10.98 12.57
CA ARG A 92 -2.51 -11.07 14.03
C ARG A 92 -3.22 -12.35 14.48
N ALA A 93 -4.28 -12.77 13.79
CA ALA A 93 -4.97 -14.03 14.07
C ALA A 93 -4.03 -15.23 13.94
N VAL A 94 -3.25 -15.30 12.86
CA VAL A 94 -2.24 -16.34 12.65
C VAL A 94 -1.18 -16.29 13.75
N THR A 95 -0.60 -15.12 14.03
CA THR A 95 0.41 -14.98 15.09
C THR A 95 -0.13 -15.36 16.46
N TYR A 96 -1.36 -14.94 16.78
CA TYR A 96 -2.02 -15.27 18.04
C TYR A 96 -2.23 -16.78 18.19
N ALA A 97 -2.69 -17.46 17.13
CA ALA A 97 -2.80 -18.91 17.13
C ALA A 97 -1.45 -19.62 17.32
N GLN A 98 -0.38 -19.12 16.69
CA GLN A 98 0.97 -19.63 16.89
C GLN A 98 1.47 -19.41 18.33
N GLU A 99 1.15 -18.28 18.94
CA GLU A 99 1.44 -18.00 20.37
C GLU A 99 0.70 -18.95 21.31
N LEU A 100 -0.49 -19.41 20.93
CA LEU A 100 -1.24 -20.45 21.63
C LEU A 100 -0.69 -21.87 21.38
N GLY A 101 0.32 -22.02 20.54
CA GLY A 101 0.98 -23.30 20.25
C GLY A 101 0.43 -24.04 19.03
N TYR A 102 -0.42 -23.42 18.21
CA TYR A 102 -0.89 -24.05 16.98
C TYR A 102 0.10 -23.88 15.82
N HIS A 103 0.36 -24.96 15.08
CA HIS A 103 1.08 -24.88 13.80
C HIS A 103 0.10 -24.53 12.67
N VAL A 104 0.03 -23.24 12.34
CA VAL A 104 -0.96 -22.71 11.38
C VAL A 104 -0.48 -22.91 9.94
N LEU A 105 -1.27 -23.61 9.14
CA LEU A 105 -1.04 -23.78 7.70
C LEU A 105 -1.77 -22.71 6.89
N GLY A 106 -2.99 -22.33 7.27
CA GLY A 106 -3.75 -21.30 6.58
C GLY A 106 -4.87 -20.68 7.41
N ALA A 107 -5.43 -19.57 6.92
CA ALA A 107 -6.53 -18.88 7.57
C ALA A 107 -7.42 -18.10 6.59
N VAL A 108 -8.68 -17.88 6.95
CA VAL A 108 -9.61 -16.94 6.30
C VAL A 108 -10.50 -16.23 7.33
N ASN A 109 -11.01 -15.05 6.98
CA ASN A 109 -12.02 -14.36 7.78
C ASN A 109 -13.37 -15.10 7.76
N THR A 110 -14.21 -14.91 8.79
CA THR A 110 -15.49 -15.65 8.91
C THR A 110 -16.70 -14.75 9.18
N ASP A 111 -17.04 -14.52 10.44
CA ASP A 111 -18.30 -13.93 10.89
C ASP A 111 -18.45 -12.47 10.44
N PHE A 112 -19.70 -12.03 10.32
CA PHE A 112 -20.03 -10.62 10.27
C PHE A 112 -19.83 -9.99 11.64
N PHE A 113 -19.56 -8.69 11.66
CA PHE A 113 -19.26 -8.01 12.91
C PHE A 113 -19.61 -6.52 12.85
N SER A 114 -19.78 -5.93 14.02
CA SER A 114 -19.87 -4.47 14.15
C SER A 114 -18.50 -3.86 13.88
N THR A 115 -18.34 -3.18 12.75
CA THR A 115 -17.06 -2.52 12.40
C THR A 115 -16.66 -1.40 13.37
N ALA A 116 -17.59 -0.90 14.19
CA ALA A 116 -17.32 0.10 15.21
C ALA A 116 -16.70 -0.48 16.49
N SER A 117 -17.02 -1.74 16.82
CA SER A 117 -16.61 -2.36 18.09
C SER A 117 -15.82 -3.66 17.93
N GLY A 118 -15.80 -4.25 16.75
CA GLY A 118 -15.25 -5.58 16.49
C GLY A 118 -16.13 -6.74 16.95
N VAL A 119 -17.27 -6.47 17.61
CA VAL A 119 -18.12 -7.53 18.18
C VAL A 119 -18.75 -8.38 17.07
N PRO A 120 -18.54 -9.72 17.06
CA PRO A 120 -19.16 -10.63 16.09
C PRO A 120 -20.69 -10.60 16.21
N ILE A 121 -21.39 -10.75 15.09
CA ILE A 121 -22.85 -10.84 15.06
C ILE A 121 -23.27 -12.26 15.43
N GLY A 122 -22.63 -13.28 14.87
CA GLY A 122 -22.94 -14.68 15.14
C GLY A 122 -22.40 -15.21 16.47
N ILE A 123 -22.56 -16.53 16.62
CA ILE A 123 -22.15 -17.28 17.80
C ILE A 123 -20.63 -17.37 17.84
N VAL A 124 -20.07 -17.39 19.05
CA VAL A 124 -18.68 -17.79 19.23
C VAL A 124 -18.57 -18.86 20.30
N ILE A 125 -18.03 -20.00 19.90
CA ILE A 125 -17.51 -21.03 20.80
C ILE A 125 -16.04 -21.22 20.46
N GLU A 126 -15.17 -21.17 21.46
CA GLU A 126 -13.73 -21.36 21.32
C GLU A 126 -13.26 -22.36 22.36
N ASP A 127 -12.74 -23.50 21.90
CA ASP A 127 -12.32 -24.63 22.74
C ASP A 127 -13.40 -25.07 23.76
N GLY A 128 -14.64 -25.18 23.28
CA GLY A 128 -15.82 -25.55 24.06
C GLY A 128 -16.43 -24.46 24.94
N VAL A 129 -15.77 -23.30 25.08
CA VAL A 129 -16.25 -22.16 25.86
C VAL A 129 -17.25 -21.35 25.04
N TYR A 130 -18.49 -21.19 25.53
CA TYR A 130 -19.53 -20.39 24.91
C TYR A 130 -19.32 -18.90 25.21
N LYS A 131 -18.65 -18.22 24.27
CA LYS A 131 -18.19 -16.84 24.43
C LYS A 131 -19.17 -15.78 23.92
N SER A 132 -20.02 -16.05 22.94
CA SER A 132 -20.94 -15.03 22.40
C SER A 132 -22.21 -15.64 21.81
N SER A 133 -23.37 -14.99 21.99
CA SER A 133 -24.66 -15.47 21.48
C SER A 133 -24.81 -15.37 19.94
N PRO A 134 -25.65 -16.20 19.30
CA PRO A 134 -25.80 -16.25 17.84
C PRO A 134 -26.47 -15.04 17.16
N GLU A 135 -27.20 -14.22 17.91
CA GLU A 135 -28.13 -13.22 17.36
C GLU A 135 -29.08 -13.77 16.29
N HIS A 136 -28.81 -13.52 15.01
CA HIS A 136 -29.66 -13.93 13.88
C HIS A 136 -28.86 -14.56 12.73
N GLU A 137 -27.57 -14.81 12.93
CA GLU A 137 -26.72 -15.46 11.93
C GLU A 137 -26.80 -16.99 12.09
N ASP A 138 -26.62 -17.69 10.99
CA ASP A 138 -26.41 -19.13 11.00
C ASP A 138 -25.03 -19.46 11.59
N ALA A 139 -24.77 -20.72 11.93
CA ALA A 139 -23.49 -21.11 12.50
C ALA A 139 -22.79 -22.22 11.72
N MET A 140 -21.47 -22.07 11.58
CA MET A 140 -20.59 -23.22 11.37
C MET A 140 -20.18 -23.78 12.73
N ILE A 141 -20.18 -25.10 12.85
CA ILE A 141 -19.79 -25.85 14.04
C ILE A 141 -18.62 -26.75 13.69
N ILE A 142 -17.64 -26.84 14.58
CA ILE A 142 -16.52 -27.76 14.46
C ILE A 142 -16.50 -28.68 15.68
N THR A 143 -16.54 -29.97 15.42
CA THR A 143 -16.44 -31.05 16.42
C THR A 143 -15.55 -32.14 15.87
N ASP A 144 -14.52 -32.52 16.61
CA ASP A 144 -13.52 -33.53 16.24
C ASP A 144 -12.94 -33.29 14.83
N GLY A 145 -12.62 -32.03 14.53
CA GLY A 145 -12.06 -31.59 13.25
C GLY A 145 -13.04 -31.56 12.07
N GLN A 146 -14.31 -31.94 12.26
CA GLN A 146 -15.33 -31.94 11.22
C GLN A 146 -16.22 -30.71 11.29
N VAL A 147 -16.51 -30.11 10.13
CA VAL A 147 -17.35 -28.93 10.01
C VAL A 147 -18.78 -29.30 9.63
N SER A 148 -19.76 -28.77 10.36
CA SER A 148 -21.18 -28.83 10.03
C SER A 148 -21.84 -27.46 10.10
N LEU A 149 -23.08 -27.35 9.60
CA LEU A 149 -23.88 -26.14 9.68
C LEU A 149 -25.09 -26.33 10.58
N VAL A 150 -25.47 -25.27 11.29
CA VAL A 150 -26.72 -25.15 12.04
C VAL A 150 -27.44 -23.89 11.54
N ASP A 151 -28.63 -24.09 10.97
CA ASP A 151 -29.56 -23.02 10.59
C ASP A 151 -30.28 -22.52 11.85
N GLY A 152 -30.24 -21.21 12.09
CA GLY A 152 -30.86 -20.58 13.26
C GLY A 152 -30.37 -21.12 14.61
N PRO A 153 -29.05 -21.12 14.90
CA PRO A 153 -28.49 -21.62 16.14
C PRO A 153 -29.12 -20.93 17.37
N SER A 154 -29.39 -21.70 18.43
CA SER A 154 -30.00 -21.17 19.65
C SER A 154 -29.43 -21.83 20.91
N VAL A 155 -28.95 -21.00 21.83
CA VAL A 155 -28.55 -21.40 23.18
C VAL A 155 -29.33 -20.53 24.17
N SER A 156 -30.20 -21.16 24.96
CA SER A 156 -30.98 -20.47 25.98
C SER A 156 -30.12 -20.15 27.20
N LEU A 157 -30.17 -18.91 27.69
CA LEU A 157 -29.56 -18.48 28.94
C LEU A 157 -30.66 -18.29 30.00
N THR A 158 -30.49 -18.92 31.16
CA THR A 158 -31.44 -18.81 32.26
C THR A 158 -30.71 -18.57 33.57
N LEU A 159 -31.04 -17.46 34.24
CA LEU A 159 -30.61 -17.14 35.61
C LEU A 159 -31.78 -17.44 36.55
N VAL A 160 -31.60 -18.36 37.48
CA VAL A 160 -32.59 -18.69 38.53
C VAL A 160 -32.09 -18.20 39.87
N ASN A 161 -32.85 -17.32 40.51
CA ASN A 161 -32.55 -16.86 41.86
C ASN A 161 -33.04 -17.88 42.88
N GLN A 162 -32.13 -18.47 43.65
CA GLN A 162 -32.45 -19.52 44.62
C GLN A 162 -33.26 -19.03 45.83
N ARG A 163 -33.31 -17.71 46.07
CA ARG A 163 -34.08 -17.13 47.17
C ARG A 163 -35.58 -17.30 46.97
N ASP A 164 -36.08 -17.11 45.75
CA ASP A 164 -37.51 -17.06 45.45
C ASP A 164 -37.92 -17.77 44.14
N ASN A 165 -36.99 -18.47 43.49
CA ASN A 165 -37.15 -19.13 42.19
C ASN A 165 -37.58 -18.19 41.06
N SER A 166 -37.37 -16.88 41.21
CA SER A 166 -37.53 -15.95 40.09
C SER A 166 -36.52 -16.27 38.98
N THR A 167 -36.93 -16.04 37.74
CA THR A 167 -36.15 -16.40 36.56
C THR A 167 -35.97 -15.20 35.66
N VAL A 168 -34.73 -14.96 35.25
CA VAL A 168 -34.36 -13.97 34.23
C VAL A 168 -33.72 -14.71 33.05
N LYS A 169 -34.10 -14.35 31.84
CA LYS A 169 -33.53 -14.90 30.61
C LYS A 169 -32.81 -13.78 29.86
N PRO A 170 -31.48 -13.65 30.00
CA PRO A 170 -30.70 -12.76 29.16
C PRO A 170 -30.98 -13.05 27.69
N SER A 171 -31.11 -12.00 26.90
CA SER A 171 -31.31 -12.08 25.45
C SER A 171 -29.97 -12.24 24.72
N HIS A 172 -28.89 -11.76 25.31
CA HIS A 172 -27.57 -11.71 24.70
C HIS A 172 -26.49 -12.13 25.69
N LEU A 173 -25.46 -12.82 25.18
CA LEU A 173 -24.21 -13.08 25.87
C LEU A 173 -23.08 -12.34 25.14
N ASN A 174 -22.35 -11.49 25.87
CA ASN A 174 -21.19 -10.76 25.37
C ASN A 174 -21.46 -10.02 24.06
N LYS A 175 -22.61 -9.33 23.98
CA LYS A 175 -22.93 -8.42 22.88
C LYS A 175 -22.93 -6.99 23.35
N TRP A 176 -22.70 -6.08 22.41
CA TRP A 176 -22.80 -4.66 22.69
C TRP A 176 -24.22 -4.30 23.15
N ARG A 177 -24.33 -3.74 24.36
CA ARG A 177 -25.63 -3.37 24.94
C ARG A 177 -26.29 -2.23 24.16
N SER A 178 -27.43 -2.51 23.53
CA SER A 178 -28.25 -1.51 22.85
C SER A 178 -29.04 -0.64 23.85
N GLU A 179 -29.24 0.62 23.48
CA GLU A 179 -30.16 1.53 24.19
C GLU A 179 -31.64 1.19 23.91
N SER A 180 -31.94 0.57 22.76
CA SER A 180 -33.31 0.29 22.31
C SER A 180 -33.96 -0.93 22.95
N GLY A 181 -33.22 -1.75 23.70
CA GLY A 181 -33.75 -2.94 24.38
C GLY A 181 -32.76 -4.10 24.54
N GLY A 182 -33.23 -5.19 25.15
CA GLY A 182 -32.46 -6.38 25.49
C GLY A 182 -31.93 -6.41 26.93
N ILE A 183 -31.72 -7.63 27.44
CA ILE A 183 -30.99 -7.91 28.69
C ILE A 183 -29.71 -8.66 28.30
N TYR A 184 -28.56 -8.17 28.76
CA TYR A 184 -27.25 -8.64 28.33
C TYR A 184 -26.55 -9.26 29.53
N LEU A 185 -25.91 -10.40 29.33
CA LEU A 185 -24.97 -10.99 30.27
C LEU A 185 -23.56 -10.76 29.70
N LEU A 186 -22.70 -10.08 30.45
CA LEU A 186 -21.33 -9.80 30.05
C LEU A 186 -20.37 -10.49 31.04
N ASN A 187 -19.29 -11.09 30.55
CA ASN A 187 -18.20 -11.60 31.37
C ASN A 187 -16.84 -11.18 30.77
N GLN A 188 -15.74 -11.70 31.31
CA GLN A 188 -14.38 -11.36 30.85
C GLN A 188 -14.13 -11.68 29.36
N ASP A 189 -14.81 -12.68 28.79
CA ASP A 189 -14.71 -12.99 27.36
C ASP A 189 -15.25 -11.85 26.50
N PHE A 190 -16.12 -10.98 27.04
CA PHE A 190 -16.53 -9.78 26.32
C PHE A 190 -15.36 -8.82 26.11
N SER A 191 -14.63 -8.47 27.17
CA SER A 191 -13.63 -7.40 27.17
C SER A 191 -12.85 -7.44 28.48
N ALA A 192 -11.52 -7.45 28.37
CA ALA A 192 -10.61 -7.43 29.53
C ALA A 192 -10.62 -6.09 30.30
N VAL A 193 -11.29 -5.06 29.76
CA VAL A 193 -11.27 -3.70 30.32
C VAL A 193 -12.56 -3.38 31.07
N SER A 194 -13.70 -3.51 30.40
CA SER A 194 -14.99 -3.07 30.92
C SER A 194 -16.17 -3.57 30.09
N THR A 195 -17.39 -3.26 30.55
CA THR A 195 -18.65 -3.44 29.83
C THR A 195 -18.79 -2.58 28.57
N ARG A 196 -17.87 -1.63 28.32
CA ARG A 196 -17.85 -0.75 27.12
C ARG A 196 -19.18 -0.02 26.83
N THR A 197 -20.02 0.14 27.84
CA THR A 197 -21.35 0.74 27.71
C THR A 197 -21.28 2.27 27.60
N SER A 198 -22.05 2.86 26.69
CA SER A 198 -22.05 4.30 26.42
C SER A 198 -23.29 5.06 26.90
N THR A 199 -24.23 4.40 27.59
CA THR A 199 -25.50 4.99 28.04
C THR A 199 -25.81 4.60 29.49
N PRO A 200 -26.67 5.34 30.21
CA PRO A 200 -27.13 4.94 31.55
C PRO A 200 -27.74 3.55 31.58
N GLY A 201 -27.47 2.80 32.65
CA GLY A 201 -27.82 1.40 32.76
C GLY A 201 -27.97 0.88 34.17
N TRP A 202 -28.64 -0.26 34.27
CA TRP A 202 -28.74 -1.06 35.48
C TRP A 202 -27.79 -2.25 35.38
N TYR A 203 -27.18 -2.62 36.51
CA TYR A 203 -26.18 -3.68 36.58
C TYR A 203 -26.41 -4.56 37.80
N VAL A 204 -26.36 -5.87 37.61
CA VAL A 204 -26.19 -6.88 38.67
C VAL A 204 -24.84 -7.52 38.45
N ARG A 205 -23.90 -7.28 39.37
CA ARG A 205 -22.59 -7.93 39.37
C ARG A 205 -22.70 -9.23 40.16
N MET A 206 -22.21 -10.31 39.58
CA MET A 206 -22.24 -11.64 40.15
C MET A 206 -20.84 -12.25 40.06
N ALA A 207 -20.38 -12.90 41.12
CA ALA A 207 -19.11 -13.61 41.14
C ALA A 207 -19.35 -15.11 41.04
N LEU A 208 -18.55 -15.80 40.24
CA LEU A 208 -18.54 -17.26 40.15
C LEU A 208 -18.13 -17.86 41.50
N MET A 209 -18.88 -18.86 41.97
CA MET A 209 -18.64 -19.48 43.28
C MET A 209 -17.60 -20.61 43.25
N GLU A 210 -17.43 -21.27 42.10
CA GLU A 210 -16.38 -22.27 41.87
C GLU A 210 -15.38 -21.71 40.85
N GLU A 211 -14.15 -21.45 41.28
CA GLU A 211 -13.10 -20.91 40.40
C GLU A 211 -12.83 -21.85 39.21
N ASP A 212 -12.51 -21.26 38.06
CA ASP A 212 -12.08 -21.93 36.82
C ASP A 212 -13.12 -22.81 36.10
N GLU A 213 -14.41 -22.77 36.44
CA GLU A 213 -15.44 -23.48 35.67
C GLU A 213 -15.91 -22.64 34.45
N PRO A 214 -15.67 -23.08 33.19
CA PRO A 214 -16.05 -22.31 32.02
C PRO A 214 -17.54 -22.42 31.71
N LEU A 215 -18.12 -21.36 31.15
CA LEU A 215 -19.47 -21.41 30.59
C LEU A 215 -19.45 -22.15 29.25
N THR A 216 -19.84 -23.43 29.23
CA THR A 216 -20.01 -24.20 27.99
C THR A 216 -21.48 -24.25 27.56
N VAL A 217 -21.78 -24.79 26.39
CA VAL A 217 -23.17 -25.16 26.03
C VAL A 217 -23.63 -26.30 26.93
N ASN A 218 -24.89 -26.28 27.38
CA ASN A 218 -25.48 -27.27 28.29
C ASN A 218 -24.77 -27.39 29.66
N SER A 219 -24.26 -26.27 30.20
CA SER A 219 -23.63 -26.19 31.52
C SER A 219 -24.51 -25.51 32.56
N THR A 220 -24.11 -25.64 33.83
CA THR A 220 -24.71 -24.91 34.94
C THR A 220 -23.60 -24.36 35.82
N LEU A 221 -23.64 -23.06 36.09
CA LEU A 221 -22.72 -22.36 36.98
C LEU A 221 -23.49 -21.78 38.17
N GLU A 222 -22.81 -21.69 39.31
CA GLU A 222 -23.33 -21.08 40.54
C GLU A 222 -22.65 -19.73 40.77
N LEU A 223 -23.45 -18.67 40.91
CA LEU A 223 -22.99 -17.30 41.07
C LEU A 223 -23.55 -16.68 42.37
N GLU A 224 -22.83 -15.74 42.96
CA GLU A 224 -23.31 -14.91 44.07
C GLU A 224 -23.41 -13.44 43.63
N VAL A 225 -24.55 -12.79 43.85
CA VAL A 225 -24.71 -11.35 43.60
C VAL A 225 -23.85 -10.54 44.56
N THR A 226 -22.85 -9.86 44.05
CA THR A 226 -21.91 -9.05 44.86
C THR A 226 -22.29 -7.57 44.90
N GLU A 227 -22.90 -7.07 43.82
CA GLU A 227 -23.20 -5.64 43.69
C GLU A 227 -24.46 -5.38 42.84
N LEU A 228 -25.20 -4.35 43.21
CA LEU A 228 -26.31 -3.80 42.43
C LEU A 228 -26.06 -2.31 42.25
N LEU A 229 -26.01 -1.84 41.00
CA LEU A 229 -25.77 -0.42 40.74
C LEU A 229 -26.46 0.07 39.48
N GLN A 230 -26.64 1.40 39.45
CA GLN A 230 -27.00 2.15 38.25
C GLN A 230 -25.80 3.02 37.88
N SER A 231 -25.37 3.00 36.63
CA SER A 231 -24.20 3.75 36.16
C SER A 231 -24.43 4.29 34.75
N ASP A 232 -23.90 5.48 34.49
CA ASP A 232 -23.75 6.05 33.15
C ASP A 232 -22.35 5.88 32.58
N GLN A 233 -21.42 5.30 33.35
CA GLN A 233 -20.07 4.93 32.94
C GLN A 233 -19.93 3.42 32.73
N PRO A 234 -18.99 2.97 31.85
CA PRO A 234 -18.58 1.58 31.75
C PRO A 234 -18.10 1.03 33.10
N LEU A 235 -18.35 -0.26 33.34
CA LEU A 235 -17.90 -0.95 34.54
C LEU A 235 -16.77 -1.92 34.20
N ALA A 236 -15.71 -1.96 35.01
CA ALA A 236 -14.73 -3.04 34.92
C ALA A 236 -15.41 -4.40 35.09
N ILE A 237 -14.92 -5.40 34.36
CA ILE A 237 -15.32 -6.80 34.49
C ILE A 237 -14.13 -7.53 35.11
N GLY A 238 -14.27 -8.03 36.32
CA GLY A 238 -13.23 -8.78 37.01
C GLY A 238 -13.21 -10.26 36.59
N ASP A 239 -12.14 -10.94 36.98
CA ASP A 239 -11.97 -12.37 36.74
C ASP A 239 -13.11 -13.16 37.41
N GLY A 240 -13.71 -14.10 36.66
CA GLY A 240 -14.83 -14.90 37.13
C GLY A 240 -16.12 -14.10 37.40
N GLU A 241 -16.21 -12.85 36.94
CA GLU A 241 -17.42 -12.04 37.11
C GLU A 241 -18.38 -12.13 35.92
N TYR A 242 -19.66 -12.10 36.24
CA TYR A 242 -20.78 -12.00 35.32
C TYR A 242 -21.60 -10.75 35.64
N ILE A 243 -21.82 -9.90 34.65
CA ILE A 243 -22.56 -8.66 34.76
C ILE A 243 -23.84 -8.77 33.93
N LEU A 244 -24.98 -8.86 34.60
CA LEU A 244 -26.27 -8.68 33.96
C LEU A 244 -26.52 -7.18 33.78
N THR A 245 -26.88 -6.73 32.59
CA THR A 245 -27.13 -5.30 32.32
C THR A 245 -28.20 -5.03 31.26
N ALA A 246 -28.88 -3.89 31.41
CA ALA A 246 -29.79 -3.33 30.42
C ALA A 246 -29.72 -1.79 30.44
N ALA A 247 -30.09 -1.15 29.32
CA ALA A 247 -30.21 0.31 29.25
C ALA A 247 -31.31 0.82 30.18
N ASP A 248 -31.13 1.98 30.81
CA ASP A 248 -32.18 2.56 31.68
C ASP A 248 -33.49 2.80 30.90
N ALA A 249 -33.35 3.27 29.65
CA ALA A 249 -34.46 3.51 28.74
C ALA A 249 -35.18 2.24 28.25
N SER A 250 -34.63 1.04 28.50
CA SER A 250 -35.19 -0.23 28.00
C SER A 250 -36.47 -0.68 28.72
N GLY A 251 -36.77 -0.11 29.88
CA GLY A 251 -37.94 -0.48 30.68
C GLY A 251 -37.79 -1.77 31.50
N TYR A 252 -36.61 -2.38 31.57
CA TYR A 252 -36.36 -3.61 32.36
C TYR A 252 -36.10 -3.39 33.85
N LEU A 253 -36.35 -2.19 34.40
CA LEU A 253 -36.07 -1.86 35.81
C LEU A 253 -36.61 -2.91 36.81
N SER A 254 -37.82 -3.43 36.60
CA SER A 254 -38.43 -4.42 37.48
C SER A 254 -37.62 -5.73 37.58
N VAL A 255 -36.87 -6.08 36.52
CA VAL A 255 -35.98 -7.24 36.52
C VAL A 255 -34.82 -7.00 37.49
N PHE A 256 -34.14 -5.86 37.39
CA PHE A 256 -32.98 -5.54 38.23
C PHE A 256 -33.37 -5.33 39.69
N GLN A 257 -34.57 -4.80 39.96
CA GLN A 257 -35.12 -4.67 41.32
C GLN A 257 -35.47 -6.00 41.98
N SER A 258 -35.47 -7.11 41.25
CA SER A 258 -35.75 -8.44 41.82
C SER A 258 -34.55 -9.07 42.53
N PHE A 259 -33.33 -8.55 42.31
CA PHE A 259 -32.09 -9.06 42.90
C PHE A 259 -31.75 -8.37 44.22
N GLN A 260 -31.00 -9.06 45.08
CA GLN A 260 -30.41 -8.56 46.32
C GLN A 260 -28.95 -9.03 46.40
N VAL A 261 -28.07 -8.21 47.00
CA VAL A 261 -26.69 -8.62 47.30
C VAL A 261 -26.72 -9.84 48.23
N GLY A 262 -25.93 -10.86 47.89
CA GLY A 262 -25.89 -12.17 48.53
C GLY A 262 -26.88 -13.20 47.98
N ASP A 263 -27.71 -12.84 46.98
CA ASP A 263 -28.54 -13.81 46.28
C ASP A 263 -27.64 -14.83 45.55
N ARG A 264 -27.99 -16.12 45.66
CA ARG A 264 -27.37 -17.20 44.89
C ARG A 264 -28.13 -17.42 43.60
N ILE A 265 -27.41 -17.40 42.49
CA ILE A 265 -27.97 -17.47 41.14
C ILE A 265 -27.40 -18.70 40.45
N THR A 266 -28.30 -19.58 39.99
CA THR A 266 -27.93 -20.67 39.09
C THR A 266 -28.04 -20.16 37.65
N LEU A 267 -26.92 -20.08 36.94
CA LEU A 267 -26.86 -19.79 35.50
C LEU A 267 -26.85 -21.12 34.74
N THR A 268 -27.83 -21.34 33.87
CA THR A 268 -27.88 -22.51 32.99
C THR A 268 -27.86 -22.07 31.53
N THR A 269 -27.01 -22.71 30.73
CA THR A 269 -27.12 -22.71 29.26
C THR A 269 -27.83 -23.98 28.82
N SER A 270 -28.72 -23.89 27.83
CA SER A 270 -29.34 -25.09 27.24
C SER A 270 -29.53 -24.99 25.73
N CYS A 271 -29.26 -26.10 25.05
CA CYS A 271 -29.39 -26.28 23.60
C CYS A 271 -29.87 -27.71 23.33
N GLU A 272 -30.78 -27.87 22.37
CA GLU A 272 -31.27 -29.19 21.91
C GLU A 272 -30.55 -29.68 20.64
N ASP A 273 -29.84 -28.79 19.94
CA ASP A 273 -29.08 -29.15 18.74
C ASP A 273 -27.84 -29.95 19.11
N GLU A 274 -27.70 -31.15 18.52
CA GLU A 274 -26.65 -32.10 18.86
C GLU A 274 -25.25 -31.58 18.48
N ALA A 275 -25.11 -30.96 17.31
CA ALA A 275 -23.83 -30.43 16.85
C ALA A 275 -23.39 -29.28 17.76
N LEU A 276 -24.27 -28.32 18.02
CA LEU A 276 -23.95 -27.18 18.86
C LEU A 276 -23.69 -27.57 20.32
N SER A 277 -24.35 -28.62 20.82
CA SER A 277 -24.12 -29.16 22.18
C SER A 277 -22.73 -29.78 22.38
N HIS A 278 -22.09 -30.20 21.29
CA HIS A 278 -20.76 -30.83 21.28
C HIS A 278 -19.72 -29.98 20.54
N ALA A 279 -20.04 -28.71 20.27
CA ALA A 279 -19.16 -27.80 19.56
C ALA A 279 -17.87 -27.57 20.36
N GLN A 280 -16.72 -27.88 19.75
CA GLN A 280 -15.43 -27.40 20.24
C GLN A 280 -15.19 -25.98 19.72
N TRP A 281 -15.64 -25.70 18.50
CA TRP A 281 -15.65 -24.36 17.95
C TRP A 281 -16.96 -24.05 17.24
N ALA A 282 -17.38 -22.80 17.29
CA ALA A 282 -18.52 -22.30 16.53
C ALA A 282 -18.31 -20.84 16.13
N GLY A 283 -18.77 -20.48 14.93
CA GLY A 283 -18.63 -19.14 14.38
C GLY A 283 -19.84 -18.79 13.53
N GLY A 284 -20.23 -17.52 13.51
CA GLY A 284 -21.28 -17.03 12.62
C GLY A 284 -20.93 -17.19 11.14
N VAL A 285 -21.96 -17.50 10.35
CA VAL A 285 -21.93 -17.49 8.89
C VAL A 285 -23.18 -16.78 8.38
N GLY A 286 -23.08 -16.19 7.18
CA GLY A 286 -24.23 -15.55 6.54
C GLY A 286 -25.07 -16.53 5.75
N ASP A 287 -25.75 -15.99 4.73
CA ASP A 287 -26.70 -16.73 3.89
C ASP A 287 -26.19 -18.12 3.48
N ILE A 288 -26.95 -19.16 3.82
CA ILE A 288 -26.81 -20.52 3.26
C ILE A 288 -27.21 -20.43 1.78
N MET A 289 -26.22 -20.32 0.89
CA MET A 289 -26.42 -20.13 -0.54
C MET A 289 -26.78 -21.43 -1.27
N VAL A 290 -26.23 -22.55 -0.80
CA VAL A 290 -26.40 -23.87 -1.41
C VAL A 290 -26.82 -24.86 -0.34
N TRP A 291 -27.82 -25.68 -0.64
CA TRP A 291 -28.29 -26.78 0.19
C TRP A 291 -28.72 -27.95 -0.70
N ASP A 292 -28.40 -29.18 -0.32
CA ASP A 292 -28.62 -30.40 -1.12
C ASP A 292 -28.14 -30.27 -2.60
N GLY A 293 -27.03 -29.57 -2.81
CA GLY A 293 -26.43 -29.33 -4.12
C GLY A 293 -27.23 -28.36 -5.01
N GLN A 294 -28.17 -27.61 -4.44
CA GLN A 294 -29.03 -26.66 -5.15
C GLN A 294 -28.97 -25.27 -4.52
N LEU A 295 -29.21 -24.24 -5.32
CA LEU A 295 -29.34 -22.87 -4.81
C LEU A 295 -30.57 -22.78 -3.89
N THR A 296 -30.40 -22.14 -2.73
CA THR A 296 -31.53 -21.74 -1.88
C THR A 296 -32.25 -20.52 -2.47
N ASP A 297 -33.37 -20.09 -1.87
CA ASP A 297 -34.13 -18.93 -2.37
C ASP A 297 -33.34 -17.63 -2.20
N SER A 298 -32.71 -17.20 -3.29
CA SER A 298 -31.87 -16.00 -3.30
C SER A 298 -32.61 -14.69 -3.00
N SER A 299 -33.95 -14.69 -2.96
CA SER A 299 -34.71 -13.53 -2.50
C SER A 299 -34.61 -13.28 -0.99
N GLN A 300 -34.20 -14.31 -0.23
CA GLN A 300 -33.98 -14.24 1.22
C GLN A 300 -32.54 -13.86 1.57
N TRP A 301 -31.61 -13.87 0.60
CA TRP A 301 -30.21 -13.58 0.86
C TRP A 301 -29.98 -12.10 1.15
N THR A 302 -29.31 -11.82 2.27
CA THR A 302 -29.03 -10.47 2.75
C THR A 302 -28.10 -9.71 1.79
N TYR A 303 -27.11 -10.40 1.21
CA TYR A 303 -26.00 -9.80 0.46
C TYR A 303 -26.12 -9.91 -1.07
N ALA A 304 -27.24 -10.46 -1.57
CA ALA A 304 -27.42 -10.69 -3.01
C ALA A 304 -27.47 -9.38 -3.81
N LYS A 305 -27.97 -8.31 -3.17
CA LYS A 305 -28.10 -6.96 -3.74
C LYS A 305 -26.78 -6.20 -3.88
N ASP A 306 -25.70 -6.67 -3.26
CA ASP A 306 -24.42 -5.96 -3.23
C ASP A 306 -23.67 -6.04 -4.57
N GLY A 307 -24.17 -6.85 -5.52
CA GLY A 307 -23.50 -7.07 -6.79
C GLY A 307 -22.17 -7.79 -6.63
N ARG A 308 -21.22 -7.50 -7.52
CA ARG A 308 -19.90 -8.14 -7.51
C ARG A 308 -19.03 -7.54 -6.42
N GLN A 309 -18.51 -8.40 -5.55
CA GLN A 309 -17.68 -8.01 -4.41
C GLN A 309 -16.52 -9.00 -4.27
N PRO A 310 -15.44 -8.63 -3.54
CA PRO A 310 -14.61 -9.63 -2.89
C PRO A 310 -15.49 -10.51 -1.99
N ARG A 311 -15.25 -11.82 -1.99
CA ARG A 311 -16.08 -12.79 -1.30
C ARG A 311 -15.22 -13.79 -0.55
N THR A 312 -15.70 -14.19 0.62
CA THR A 312 -15.22 -15.37 1.33
C THR A 312 -16.40 -16.33 1.48
N ALA A 313 -16.16 -17.63 1.33
CA ALA A 313 -17.19 -18.66 1.43
C ALA A 313 -16.62 -19.96 1.97
N LEU A 314 -17.54 -20.78 2.49
CA LEU A 314 -17.27 -22.13 2.97
C LEU A 314 -18.28 -23.07 2.34
N GLY A 315 -17.87 -24.28 1.98
CA GLY A 315 -18.78 -25.31 1.50
C GLY A 315 -18.25 -26.70 1.75
N MET A 316 -19.13 -27.69 1.63
CA MET A 316 -18.80 -29.09 1.88
C MET A 316 -19.20 -29.93 0.70
N LYS A 317 -18.32 -30.83 0.28
CA LYS A 317 -18.57 -31.80 -0.78
C LYS A 317 -19.24 -33.06 -0.22
N GLU A 318 -19.81 -33.89 -1.10
CA GLU A 318 -20.50 -35.13 -0.71
C GLU A 318 -19.58 -36.14 0.01
N ASP A 319 -18.28 -36.12 -0.29
CA ASP A 319 -17.27 -36.99 0.33
C ASP A 319 -16.77 -36.49 1.70
N GLY A 320 -17.24 -35.34 2.18
CA GLY A 320 -16.79 -34.73 3.43
C GLY A 320 -15.59 -33.78 3.27
N THR A 321 -15.16 -33.48 2.05
CA THR A 321 -14.12 -32.47 1.80
C THR A 321 -14.67 -31.07 2.03
N LEU A 322 -14.04 -30.31 2.92
CA LEU A 322 -14.34 -28.90 3.17
C LEU A 322 -13.64 -28.04 2.10
N LEU A 323 -14.40 -27.16 1.46
CA LEU A 323 -13.92 -26.14 0.54
C LEU A 323 -13.96 -24.76 1.20
N VAL A 324 -12.80 -24.20 1.48
CA VAL A 324 -12.63 -22.79 1.85
C VAL A 324 -12.34 -21.99 0.59
N TYR A 325 -13.05 -20.88 0.36
CA TYR A 325 -12.96 -20.12 -0.89
C TYR A 325 -12.87 -18.62 -0.63
N ALA A 326 -11.89 -17.96 -1.23
CA ALA A 326 -11.71 -16.52 -1.20
C ALA A 326 -11.57 -15.97 -2.62
N VAL A 327 -12.14 -14.80 -2.87
CA VAL A 327 -12.17 -14.16 -4.19
C VAL A 327 -11.84 -12.70 -4.06
N ASP A 328 -10.84 -12.25 -4.81
CA ASP A 328 -10.49 -10.83 -4.87
C ASP A 328 -11.52 -10.03 -5.66
N GLY A 329 -11.64 -8.73 -5.38
CA GLY A 329 -12.61 -7.86 -6.03
C GLY A 329 -12.36 -6.38 -5.81
N ARG A 330 -13.18 -5.53 -6.46
CA ARG A 330 -13.05 -4.05 -6.46
C ARG A 330 -11.71 -3.55 -7.03
N GLN A 331 -11.03 -4.35 -7.86
CA GLN A 331 -9.71 -4.01 -8.40
C GLN A 331 -9.76 -3.97 -9.92
N SER A 332 -9.91 -2.76 -10.47
CA SER A 332 -9.97 -2.55 -11.92
C SER A 332 -8.75 -3.15 -12.62
N GLY A 333 -8.97 -3.91 -13.70
CA GLY A 333 -7.92 -4.59 -14.46
C GLY A 333 -7.35 -5.86 -13.82
N TYR A 334 -7.63 -6.12 -12.55
CA TYR A 334 -7.13 -7.29 -11.82
C TYR A 334 -8.25 -8.26 -11.45
N SER A 335 -9.12 -7.95 -10.49
CA SER A 335 -10.23 -8.84 -10.13
C SER A 335 -11.53 -8.07 -9.92
N SER A 336 -12.57 -8.50 -10.63
CA SER A 336 -13.89 -7.90 -10.56
C SER A 336 -14.74 -8.37 -9.37
N GLY A 337 -14.32 -9.43 -8.68
CA GLY A 337 -15.13 -10.12 -7.67
C GLY A 337 -16.29 -10.91 -8.28
N LEU A 338 -17.09 -11.51 -7.40
CA LEU A 338 -18.27 -12.29 -7.78
C LEU A 338 -19.54 -11.72 -7.13
N SER A 339 -20.66 -11.81 -7.86
CA SER A 339 -21.95 -11.69 -7.21
C SER A 339 -22.17 -12.88 -6.29
N GLN A 340 -23.03 -12.76 -5.27
CA GLN A 340 -23.31 -13.88 -4.38
C GLN A 340 -23.90 -15.09 -5.13
N LYS A 341 -24.65 -14.83 -6.21
CA LYS A 341 -25.17 -15.90 -7.08
C LYS A 341 -24.06 -16.59 -7.88
N ASP A 342 -23.15 -15.82 -8.48
CA ASP A 342 -22.01 -16.42 -9.21
C ASP A 342 -21.12 -17.24 -8.26
N LEU A 343 -20.95 -16.76 -7.02
CA LEU A 343 -20.25 -17.48 -5.96
C LEU A 343 -20.96 -18.81 -5.62
N ALA A 344 -22.28 -18.80 -5.42
CA ALA A 344 -23.04 -20.01 -5.12
C ALA A 344 -22.98 -21.05 -6.26
N GLU A 345 -23.10 -20.58 -7.51
CA GLU A 345 -22.96 -21.43 -8.70
C GLU A 345 -21.54 -22.01 -8.83
N GLU A 346 -20.52 -21.22 -8.47
CA GLU A 346 -19.14 -21.69 -8.38
C GLU A 346 -18.98 -22.78 -7.32
N MET A 347 -19.53 -22.61 -6.12
CA MET A 347 -19.46 -23.64 -5.07
C MET A 347 -20.14 -24.95 -5.52
N ILE A 348 -21.30 -24.87 -6.18
CA ILE A 348 -21.96 -26.05 -6.79
C ILE A 348 -21.06 -26.70 -7.85
N ARG A 349 -20.44 -25.90 -8.74
CA ARG A 349 -19.52 -26.41 -9.77
C ARG A 349 -18.31 -27.12 -9.17
N ARG A 350 -17.86 -26.68 -8.00
CA ARG A 350 -16.78 -27.30 -7.21
C ARG A 350 -17.22 -28.53 -6.42
N GLY A 351 -18.50 -28.92 -6.54
CA GLY A 351 -19.05 -30.15 -5.96
C GLY A 351 -19.65 -29.98 -4.57
N CYS A 352 -19.85 -28.74 -4.10
CA CYS A 352 -20.44 -28.51 -2.79
C CYS A 352 -21.92 -28.93 -2.75
N VAL A 353 -22.28 -29.74 -1.75
CA VAL A 353 -23.66 -30.11 -1.41
C VAL A 353 -24.29 -29.06 -0.49
N TRP A 354 -23.50 -28.34 0.29
CA TRP A 354 -23.91 -27.10 0.93
C TRP A 354 -22.81 -26.05 0.87
N ALA A 355 -23.17 -24.77 0.88
CA ALA A 355 -22.23 -23.66 0.91
C ALA A 355 -22.87 -22.40 1.52
N VAL A 356 -22.07 -21.66 2.28
CA VAL A 356 -22.45 -20.43 2.98
C VAL A 356 -21.58 -19.26 2.53
N ASN A 357 -22.18 -18.07 2.52
CA ASN A 357 -21.43 -16.83 2.37
C ASN A 357 -20.84 -16.40 3.72
N LEU A 358 -19.56 -16.06 3.75
CA LEU A 358 -18.90 -15.45 4.91
C LEU A 358 -18.77 -13.94 4.71
N ASP A 359 -18.24 -13.22 5.71
CA ASP A 359 -17.98 -11.79 5.57
C ASP A 359 -17.05 -11.51 4.38
N GLY A 360 -17.35 -10.45 3.65
CA GLY A 360 -16.77 -10.16 2.34
C GLY A 360 -16.23 -8.74 2.21
N GLY A 361 -16.09 -8.27 0.97
CA GLY A 361 -15.57 -6.93 0.71
C GLY A 361 -14.15 -6.76 1.25
N GLY A 362 -13.89 -5.68 1.99
CA GLY A 362 -12.55 -5.44 2.55
C GLY A 362 -12.14 -6.43 3.64
N SER A 363 -13.06 -7.25 4.15
CA SER A 363 -12.78 -8.31 5.11
C SER A 363 -12.18 -9.56 4.45
N THR A 364 -12.41 -9.77 3.14
CA THR A 364 -11.88 -10.94 2.42
C THR A 364 -10.37 -10.96 2.44
N ALA A 365 -9.83 -11.93 3.19
CA ALA A 365 -8.41 -12.21 3.27
C ALA A 365 -8.18 -13.72 3.42
N ILE A 366 -7.12 -14.21 2.78
CA ILE A 366 -6.62 -15.57 2.93
C ILE A 366 -5.12 -15.54 3.19
N SER A 367 -4.69 -16.25 4.22
CA SER A 367 -3.28 -16.44 4.58
C SER A 367 -2.91 -17.91 4.46
N LEU A 368 -1.70 -18.21 4.02
CA LEU A 368 -1.24 -19.59 3.83
C LEU A 368 0.28 -19.70 3.95
N TRP A 369 0.75 -20.80 4.54
CA TRP A 369 2.15 -21.21 4.51
C TRP A 369 2.39 -22.02 3.24
N LEU A 370 2.85 -21.33 2.19
CA LEU A 370 3.23 -22.02 0.96
C LEU A 370 4.60 -22.71 1.12
N PRO A 371 4.77 -23.95 0.61
CA PRO A 371 6.07 -24.64 0.59
C PRO A 371 7.17 -23.74 -0.01
N GLY A 372 8.34 -23.70 0.64
CA GLY A 372 9.45 -22.83 0.25
C GLY A 372 9.41 -21.41 0.84
N GLN A 373 8.41 -21.08 1.66
CA GLN A 373 8.33 -19.83 2.43
C GLN A 373 8.65 -20.06 3.91
N THR A 374 8.98 -18.98 4.62
CA THR A 374 9.37 -19.03 6.05
C THR A 374 8.20 -19.12 7.03
N GLY A 375 6.96 -18.98 6.55
CA GLY A 375 5.78 -18.93 7.39
C GLY A 375 4.51 -18.59 6.60
N PRO A 376 3.35 -18.54 7.27
CA PRO A 376 2.10 -18.13 6.64
C PRO A 376 2.13 -16.66 6.24
N ALA A 377 1.59 -16.36 5.05
CA ALA A 377 1.47 -14.99 4.54
C ALA A 377 0.16 -14.78 3.77
N VAL A 378 -0.33 -13.54 3.75
CA VAL A 378 -1.52 -13.15 2.96
C VAL A 378 -1.24 -13.35 1.48
N LEU A 379 -2.08 -14.15 0.82
CA LEU A 379 -1.90 -14.49 -0.60
C LEU A 379 -2.74 -13.66 -1.55
N ASN A 380 -3.96 -13.30 -1.14
CA ASN A 380 -4.84 -12.48 -1.96
C ASN A 380 -4.45 -11.00 -1.87
N LEU A 381 -5.00 -10.17 -2.76
CA LEU A 381 -4.81 -8.73 -2.70
C LEU A 381 -6.04 -8.11 -2.00
N PRO A 382 -5.96 -7.69 -0.72
CA PRO A 382 -7.13 -7.17 -0.01
C PRO A 382 -7.66 -5.89 -0.67
N SER A 383 -8.98 -5.75 -0.79
CA SER A 383 -9.57 -4.64 -1.56
C SER A 383 -9.32 -3.25 -0.96
N ASP A 384 -9.02 -3.18 0.34
CA ASP A 384 -8.73 -1.94 1.07
C ASP A 384 -7.23 -1.56 1.00
N GLY A 385 -6.44 -2.29 0.21
CA GLY A 385 -4.98 -2.14 0.09
C GLY A 385 -4.19 -2.81 1.22
N LYS A 386 -4.86 -3.25 2.28
CA LYS A 386 -4.31 -4.04 3.39
C LYS A 386 -5.41 -4.93 4.00
N PRO A 387 -5.06 -6.02 4.70
CA PRO A 387 -6.05 -6.84 5.40
C PRO A 387 -6.81 -6.01 6.43
N ARG A 388 -8.13 -6.10 6.43
CA ARG A 388 -8.98 -5.49 7.46
C ARG A 388 -8.93 -6.33 8.74
N SER A 389 -9.11 -5.66 9.87
CA SER A 389 -9.37 -6.35 11.13
C SER A 389 -10.78 -6.92 11.17
N CYS A 390 -10.92 -8.21 11.43
CA CYS A 390 -12.19 -8.91 11.59
C CYS A 390 -12.31 -9.51 13.01
N ALA A 391 -13.54 -9.87 13.39
CA ALA A 391 -13.82 -10.46 14.70
C ALA A 391 -13.24 -11.86 14.85
N THR A 392 -13.49 -12.72 13.85
CA THR A 392 -13.21 -14.15 13.92
C THR A 392 -12.60 -14.69 12.63
N TYR A 393 -11.78 -15.73 12.78
CA TYR A 393 -11.08 -16.38 11.70
C TYR A 393 -11.21 -17.90 11.80
N LEU A 394 -11.34 -18.55 10.64
CA LEU A 394 -11.16 -20.00 10.49
C LEU A 394 -9.68 -20.22 10.17
N LEU A 395 -9.00 -21.04 10.95
CA LEU A 395 -7.62 -21.43 10.73
C LEU A 395 -7.57 -22.93 10.42
N LEU A 396 -6.70 -23.31 9.51
CA LEU A 396 -6.33 -24.69 9.26
C LEU A 396 -4.97 -24.92 9.92
N VAL A 397 -4.93 -25.83 10.87
CA VAL A 397 -3.76 -26.14 11.70
C VAL A 397 -3.39 -27.61 11.56
N THR A 398 -2.20 -27.99 11.97
CA THR A 398 -1.76 -29.39 12.00
C THR A 398 -0.94 -29.66 13.26
N ASP A 399 -0.90 -30.92 13.69
CA ASP A 399 -0.01 -31.38 14.77
C ASP A 399 1.44 -31.61 14.28
N ARG A 400 1.67 -31.52 12.96
CA ARG A 400 3.00 -31.71 12.34
C ARG A 400 3.83 -30.43 12.41
N GLU A 401 4.47 -30.20 13.55
CA GLU A 401 5.40 -29.06 13.73
C GLU A 401 6.70 -29.19 12.92
N GLY A 402 7.02 -30.39 12.43
CA GLY A 402 8.27 -30.70 11.70
C GLY A 402 9.35 -31.32 12.60
N ASP A 403 10.04 -32.36 12.10
CA ASP A 403 11.08 -33.09 12.84
C ASP A 403 12.52 -32.65 12.48
N GLY A 404 12.65 -31.63 11.63
CA GLY A 404 13.93 -31.13 11.11
C GLY A 404 14.65 -32.07 10.13
N ARG A 405 13.98 -33.15 9.67
CA ARG A 405 14.50 -34.05 8.64
C ARG A 405 13.97 -33.67 7.26
N PRO A 406 14.80 -33.77 6.20
CA PRO A 406 14.32 -33.56 4.84
C PRO A 406 13.14 -34.49 4.52
N ASP A 407 12.05 -33.91 4.05
CA ASP A 407 10.83 -34.61 3.65
C ASP A 407 10.49 -34.31 2.19
N GLN A 408 10.50 -33.04 1.79
CA GLN A 408 10.13 -32.62 0.43
C GLN A 408 10.96 -31.45 -0.10
N LEU A 409 10.89 -31.28 -1.43
CA LEU A 409 11.45 -30.12 -2.14
C LEU A 409 10.32 -29.21 -2.61
N ALA A 410 10.58 -27.90 -2.62
CA ALA A 410 9.67 -26.94 -3.24
C ALA A 410 10.46 -25.85 -3.96
N LEU A 411 9.92 -25.31 -5.05
CA LEU A 411 10.40 -24.04 -5.59
C LEU A 411 9.88 -22.90 -4.72
N THR A 412 10.72 -21.90 -4.48
CA THR A 412 10.36 -20.68 -3.73
C THR A 412 9.22 -19.89 -4.39
N GLN A 413 8.97 -20.11 -5.68
CA GLN A 413 7.76 -19.64 -6.37
C GLN A 413 7.19 -20.74 -7.25
N ASN A 414 5.86 -20.82 -7.31
CA ASN A 414 5.12 -21.85 -8.03
C ASN A 414 4.06 -21.19 -8.93
N GLY A 415 3.61 -21.86 -9.99
CA GLY A 415 2.56 -21.36 -10.89
C GLY A 415 3.01 -20.25 -11.84
N LEU A 416 4.31 -20.17 -12.16
CA LEU A 416 4.82 -19.14 -13.06
C LEU A 416 4.31 -19.36 -14.49
N THR A 417 3.94 -18.27 -15.17
CA THR A 417 3.49 -18.31 -16.57
C THR A 417 4.63 -17.94 -17.52
N LEU A 418 4.73 -18.59 -18.68
CA LEU A 418 5.60 -18.19 -19.79
C LEU A 418 4.98 -18.46 -21.16
N LEU A 419 5.36 -17.66 -22.14
CA LEU A 419 4.95 -17.80 -23.54
C LEU A 419 5.74 -18.94 -24.23
N THR A 420 5.11 -19.66 -25.14
CA THR A 420 5.77 -20.68 -25.98
C THR A 420 7.01 -20.10 -26.68
N GLY A 421 8.07 -20.91 -26.75
CA GLY A 421 9.35 -20.52 -27.35
C GLY A 421 10.22 -19.55 -26.53
N THR A 422 9.77 -19.12 -25.34
CA THR A 422 10.56 -18.30 -24.41
C THR A 422 11.14 -19.16 -23.27
N SER A 423 12.08 -18.59 -22.53
CA SER A 423 12.75 -19.23 -21.39
C SER A 423 12.55 -18.45 -20.09
N LEU A 424 12.65 -19.16 -18.98
CA LEU A 424 12.52 -18.63 -17.63
C LEU A 424 13.57 -19.26 -16.71
N THR A 425 14.38 -18.45 -16.06
CA THR A 425 15.19 -18.92 -14.93
C THR A 425 14.26 -19.36 -13.81
N LEU A 426 14.39 -20.62 -13.39
CA LEU A 426 13.57 -21.17 -12.32
C LEU A 426 13.94 -20.52 -10.98
N PRO A 427 12.95 -20.30 -10.09
CA PRO A 427 13.21 -19.92 -8.70
C PRO A 427 14.09 -20.94 -7.99
N ASP A 428 14.72 -20.53 -6.90
CA ASP A 428 15.51 -21.43 -6.06
C ASP A 428 14.63 -22.55 -5.49
N ALA A 429 15.22 -23.74 -5.36
CA ALA A 429 14.60 -24.86 -4.66
C ALA A 429 15.00 -24.86 -3.18
N ALA A 430 14.04 -25.15 -2.32
CA ALA A 430 14.20 -25.29 -0.88
C ALA A 430 13.99 -26.73 -0.44
N VAL A 431 14.68 -27.13 0.63
CA VAL A 431 14.47 -28.40 1.34
C VAL A 431 13.58 -28.12 2.54
N LEU A 432 12.50 -28.88 2.68
CA LEU A 432 11.52 -28.74 3.74
C LEU A 432 11.48 -30.00 4.61
N ASP A 433 11.09 -29.86 5.87
CA ASP A 433 10.60 -30.99 6.67
C ASP A 433 9.09 -31.19 6.49
N GLU A 434 8.54 -32.20 7.17
CA GLU A 434 7.12 -32.56 7.12
C GLU A 434 6.18 -31.46 7.65
N GLY A 435 6.72 -30.46 8.36
CA GLY A 435 5.98 -29.30 8.88
C GLY A 435 6.10 -28.05 8.00
N LEU A 436 6.66 -28.16 6.78
CA LEU A 436 6.96 -27.05 5.86
C LEU A 436 8.10 -26.11 6.31
N ASN A 437 8.85 -26.46 7.36
CA ASN A 437 9.95 -25.62 7.80
C ASN A 437 11.13 -25.69 6.83
N LEU A 438 11.74 -24.53 6.54
CA LEU A 438 12.95 -24.47 5.71
C LEU A 438 14.14 -25.11 6.44
N LEU A 439 14.82 -26.04 5.76
CA LEU A 439 16.04 -26.66 6.26
C LEU A 439 17.25 -26.09 5.53
N ASP A 440 18.25 -25.62 6.30
CA ASP A 440 19.55 -25.24 5.76
C ASP A 440 20.33 -26.50 5.31
N ARG A 441 20.16 -26.85 4.03
CA ARG A 441 20.76 -28.03 3.39
C ARG A 441 21.23 -27.66 1.99
N GLU A 442 22.42 -28.14 1.63
CA GLU A 442 23.00 -27.89 0.31
C GLU A 442 22.43 -28.85 -0.73
N LEU A 443 21.87 -28.32 -1.82
CA LEU A 443 21.29 -29.08 -2.93
C LEU A 443 22.28 -29.24 -4.10
N ARG A 444 23.23 -30.17 -3.97
CA ARG A 444 24.28 -30.38 -4.99
C ARG A 444 23.85 -31.19 -6.21
N ASP A 445 22.84 -32.03 -6.06
CA ASP A 445 22.44 -33.02 -7.07
C ASP A 445 21.00 -32.83 -7.58
N LEU A 446 20.44 -31.62 -7.37
CA LEU A 446 19.08 -31.28 -7.77
C LEU A 446 18.87 -31.54 -9.26
N THR A 447 17.88 -32.37 -9.57
CA THR A 447 17.36 -32.56 -10.92
C THR A 447 15.92 -32.08 -10.99
N ILE A 448 15.59 -31.33 -12.05
CA ILE A 448 14.24 -30.86 -12.33
C ILE A 448 13.86 -31.32 -13.73
N THR A 449 12.70 -31.95 -13.89
CA THR A 449 12.24 -32.48 -15.20
C THR A 449 10.76 -32.17 -15.43
N SER A 450 10.41 -31.81 -16.65
CA SER A 450 9.02 -31.73 -17.15
C SER A 450 8.34 -33.11 -17.08
N ARG A 451 7.04 -33.15 -16.74
CA ARG A 451 6.24 -34.39 -16.80
C ARG A 451 5.34 -34.45 -18.02
N GLU A 452 4.92 -33.30 -18.55
CA GLU A 452 4.00 -33.20 -19.68
C GLU A 452 4.72 -32.98 -21.02
N ASP A 453 6.06 -32.98 -21.00
CA ASP A 453 6.93 -32.70 -22.14
C ASP A 453 6.58 -31.36 -22.82
N LEU A 454 6.25 -30.34 -22.02
CA LEU A 454 5.93 -28.98 -22.52
C LEU A 454 7.17 -28.08 -22.64
N GLY A 455 8.28 -28.46 -22.02
CA GLY A 455 9.54 -27.75 -22.09
C GLY A 455 10.70 -28.59 -21.56
N GLU A 456 11.90 -28.04 -21.63
CA GLU A 456 13.13 -28.67 -21.15
C GLU A 456 13.78 -27.81 -20.07
N VAL A 457 14.42 -28.46 -19.09
CA VAL A 457 15.16 -27.78 -18.02
C VAL A 457 16.64 -28.05 -18.17
N GLU A 458 17.43 -27.01 -18.40
CA GLU A 458 18.89 -27.08 -18.47
C GLU A 458 19.52 -25.93 -17.67
N GLY A 459 20.46 -26.25 -16.77
CA GLY A 459 21.18 -25.23 -16.00
C GLY A 459 20.28 -24.34 -15.11
N GLY A 460 19.13 -24.85 -14.66
CA GLY A 460 18.15 -24.07 -13.89
C GLY A 460 17.24 -23.17 -14.73
N VAL A 461 17.32 -23.25 -16.06
CA VAL A 461 16.45 -22.51 -16.98
C VAL A 461 15.44 -23.48 -17.58
N TYR A 462 14.15 -23.13 -17.50
CA TYR A 462 13.08 -23.82 -18.21
C TYR A 462 12.83 -23.13 -19.55
N THR A 463 12.91 -23.87 -20.65
CA THR A 463 12.60 -23.39 -22.01
C THR A 463 11.31 -24.04 -22.50
N ALA A 464 10.29 -23.23 -22.78
CA ALA A 464 9.01 -23.71 -23.28
C ALA A 464 9.10 -24.16 -24.74
N GLY A 465 8.44 -25.28 -25.05
CA GLY A 465 8.22 -25.74 -26.41
C GLY A 465 7.14 -24.95 -27.16
N ASP A 466 6.48 -25.61 -28.11
CA ASP A 466 5.47 -25.03 -29.01
C ASP A 466 4.01 -25.29 -28.56
N ARG A 467 3.82 -25.99 -27.44
CA ARG A 467 2.52 -26.37 -26.91
C ARG A 467 2.20 -25.63 -25.63
N ALA A 468 0.97 -25.11 -25.54
CA ALA A 468 0.42 -24.56 -24.31
C ALA A 468 -0.11 -25.66 -23.37
N GLY A 469 -0.12 -25.37 -22.07
CA GLY A 469 -0.62 -26.24 -21.02
C GLY A 469 0.01 -25.93 -19.65
N THR A 470 -0.36 -26.71 -18.64
CA THR A 470 0.33 -26.72 -17.35
C THR A 470 1.33 -27.86 -17.33
N ASP A 471 2.59 -27.55 -17.06
CA ASP A 471 3.66 -28.52 -16.86
C ASP A 471 3.91 -28.69 -15.35
N THR A 472 3.93 -29.94 -14.90
CA THR A 472 4.28 -30.32 -13.54
C THR A 472 5.75 -30.74 -13.53
N LEU A 473 6.60 -29.85 -13.02
CA LEU A 473 8.00 -30.12 -12.80
C LEU A 473 8.18 -31.08 -11.62
N ARG A 474 8.93 -32.15 -11.82
CA ARG A 474 9.39 -33.02 -10.75
C ARG A 474 10.77 -32.55 -10.29
N LEU A 475 10.89 -32.21 -9.01
CA LEU A 475 12.16 -31.92 -8.34
C LEU A 475 12.63 -33.20 -7.63
N ARG A 476 13.94 -33.46 -7.67
CA ARG A 476 14.54 -34.60 -6.97
C ARG A 476 15.96 -34.33 -6.53
N SER A 477 16.27 -34.71 -5.30
CA SER A 477 17.63 -34.88 -4.79
C SER A 477 17.80 -36.35 -4.36
N ARG A 478 18.79 -37.04 -4.93
CA ARG A 478 19.09 -38.44 -4.56
C ARG A 478 19.94 -38.49 -3.29
N ASP A 479 20.78 -37.48 -3.08
CA ASP A 479 21.64 -37.39 -1.89
C ASP A 479 20.81 -37.24 -0.60
N LEU A 480 19.69 -36.50 -0.67
CA LEU A 480 18.78 -36.30 0.45
C LEU A 480 17.58 -37.28 0.46
N ASP A 481 17.39 -38.06 -0.62
CA ASP A 481 16.25 -38.97 -0.84
C ASP A 481 14.87 -38.27 -0.72
N VAL A 482 14.78 -37.04 -1.24
CA VAL A 482 13.54 -36.23 -1.24
C VAL A 482 13.14 -35.83 -2.65
N GLU A 483 11.84 -35.66 -2.83
CA GLU A 483 11.22 -35.22 -4.08
C GLU A 483 10.23 -34.08 -3.82
N GLY A 484 9.81 -33.43 -4.90
CA GLY A 484 8.85 -32.34 -4.84
C GLY A 484 8.24 -32.07 -6.20
N GLU A 485 7.20 -31.25 -6.22
CA GLU A 485 6.54 -30.83 -7.44
C GLU A 485 6.36 -29.32 -7.50
N ALA A 486 6.42 -28.76 -8.71
CA ALA A 486 6.05 -27.38 -8.98
C ALA A 486 5.33 -27.31 -10.33
N GLN A 487 4.50 -26.30 -10.53
CA GLN A 487 3.77 -26.06 -11.77
C GLN A 487 4.28 -24.83 -12.50
N ILE A 488 4.34 -24.96 -13.82
CA ILE A 488 4.56 -23.87 -14.76
C ILE A 488 3.43 -23.86 -15.78
N HIS A 489 2.97 -22.68 -16.17
CA HIS A 489 1.93 -22.50 -17.18
C HIS A 489 2.54 -21.99 -18.49
N VAL A 490 2.59 -22.84 -19.51
CA VAL A 490 2.99 -22.47 -20.86
C VAL A 490 1.75 -21.98 -21.62
N VAL A 491 1.81 -20.77 -22.17
CA VAL A 491 0.72 -20.16 -22.96
C VAL A 491 1.18 -19.88 -24.39
N ASP A 492 0.31 -19.98 -25.37
CA ASP A 492 0.64 -19.80 -26.79
C ASP A 492 0.30 -18.40 -27.34
N HIS A 493 -0.34 -17.57 -26.52
CA HIS A 493 -0.66 -16.18 -26.85
C HIS A 493 -0.65 -15.29 -25.60
N LEU A 494 -0.59 -13.99 -25.84
CA LEU A 494 -0.71 -12.95 -24.82
C LEU A 494 -2.12 -12.36 -24.85
N THR A 495 -2.63 -11.94 -23.69
CA THR A 495 -3.85 -11.12 -23.61
C THR A 495 -3.54 -9.64 -23.76
N GLU A 496 -2.35 -9.22 -23.33
CA GLU A 496 -1.89 -7.83 -23.32
C GLU A 496 -0.40 -7.76 -23.69
N LEU A 497 -0.04 -6.70 -24.41
CA LEU A 497 1.34 -6.36 -24.77
C LEU A 497 1.49 -4.85 -24.61
N VAL A 498 2.49 -4.43 -23.83
CA VAL A 498 2.73 -3.02 -23.48
C VAL A 498 4.15 -2.65 -23.87
N ILE A 499 4.30 -1.45 -24.45
CA ILE A 499 5.59 -0.80 -24.67
C ILE A 499 5.72 0.33 -23.64
N SER A 500 6.86 0.41 -22.97
CA SER A 500 7.27 1.51 -22.09
C SER A 500 8.70 1.95 -22.38
N LYS A 501 9.20 2.95 -21.66
CA LYS A 501 10.64 3.26 -21.60
C LYS A 501 11.29 2.37 -20.54
N GLU A 502 12.56 2.01 -20.71
CA GLU A 502 13.31 1.32 -19.66
C GLU A 502 13.27 2.12 -18.35
N GLY A 503 13.13 1.41 -17.23
CA GLY A 503 12.97 2.00 -15.90
C GLY A 503 11.58 2.61 -15.63
N SER A 504 10.66 2.62 -16.61
CA SER A 504 9.29 3.11 -16.44
C SER A 504 8.26 1.98 -16.58
N ALA A 505 7.35 1.90 -15.62
CA ALA A 505 6.18 1.02 -15.67
C ALA A 505 5.02 1.62 -16.50
N SER A 506 5.10 2.90 -16.87
CA SER A 506 4.02 3.58 -17.58
C SER A 506 4.01 3.20 -19.07
N PRO A 507 2.89 2.68 -19.60
CA PRO A 507 2.76 2.42 -21.03
C PRO A 507 2.87 3.71 -21.82
N ILE A 508 3.52 3.66 -22.98
CA ILE A 508 3.58 4.77 -23.93
C ILE A 508 2.80 4.43 -25.21
N THR A 509 2.14 5.44 -25.77
CA THR A 509 1.45 5.36 -27.07
C THR A 509 2.10 6.28 -28.12
N SER A 510 2.99 7.16 -27.68
CA SER A 510 3.82 7.99 -28.54
C SER A 510 5.17 8.28 -27.90
N LEU A 511 6.14 8.64 -28.73
CA LEU A 511 7.48 9.03 -28.33
C LEU A 511 7.93 10.20 -29.20
N SER A 512 8.34 11.30 -28.56
CA SER A 512 9.01 12.42 -29.23
C SER A 512 10.50 12.30 -29.01
N VAL A 513 11.29 12.42 -30.08
CA VAL A 513 12.75 12.28 -30.04
C VAL A 513 13.45 13.33 -30.92
N GLU A 514 14.73 13.57 -30.67
CA GLU A 514 15.61 14.32 -31.57
C GLU A 514 16.15 13.42 -32.70
N PRO A 515 16.49 13.98 -33.88
CA PRO A 515 17.13 13.21 -34.94
C PRO A 515 18.45 12.58 -34.47
N GLY A 516 18.53 11.25 -34.53
CA GLY A 516 19.70 10.49 -34.05
C GLY A 516 19.68 10.12 -32.57
N GLU A 517 18.69 10.57 -31.79
CA GLU A 517 18.52 10.19 -30.38
C GLU A 517 18.34 8.68 -30.24
N GLN A 518 18.87 8.12 -29.15
CA GLN A 518 18.66 6.74 -28.77
C GLN A 518 17.77 6.65 -27.53
N VAL A 519 16.74 5.80 -27.60
CA VAL A 519 15.80 5.56 -26.51
C VAL A 519 15.69 4.07 -26.26
N GLN A 520 15.99 3.64 -25.04
CA GLN A 520 15.82 2.26 -24.62
C GLN A 520 14.34 1.99 -24.33
N LEU A 521 13.71 1.18 -25.17
CA LEU A 521 12.33 0.74 -24.97
C LEU A 521 12.30 -0.51 -24.11
N ALA A 522 11.18 -0.72 -23.44
CA ALA A 522 10.84 -1.95 -22.72
C ALA A 522 9.53 -2.53 -23.23
N VAL A 523 9.44 -3.86 -23.29
CA VAL A 523 8.21 -4.57 -23.66
C VAL A 523 7.84 -5.55 -22.54
N THR A 524 6.58 -5.49 -22.14
CA THR A 524 5.99 -6.48 -21.22
C THR A 524 4.78 -7.13 -21.87
N GLY A 525 4.61 -8.42 -21.60
CA GLY A 525 3.52 -9.21 -22.14
C GLY A 525 2.89 -10.07 -21.06
N SER A 526 1.57 -10.03 -20.94
CA SER A 526 0.82 -10.76 -19.93
C SER A 526 -0.24 -11.68 -20.55
N TYR A 527 -0.54 -12.77 -19.86
CA TYR A 527 -1.68 -13.63 -20.09
C TYR A 527 -2.59 -13.59 -18.87
N TRP A 528 -3.77 -13.02 -19.02
CA TRP A 528 -4.73 -12.81 -17.94
C TRP A 528 -4.10 -12.17 -16.69
N GLY A 529 -3.30 -11.13 -16.89
CA GLY A 529 -2.62 -10.38 -15.83
C GLY A 529 -1.40 -11.08 -15.22
N ARG A 530 -1.06 -12.31 -15.64
CA ARG A 530 0.20 -12.97 -15.27
C ARG A 530 1.27 -12.67 -16.31
N THR A 531 2.44 -12.23 -15.88
CA THR A 531 3.59 -12.03 -16.78
C THR A 531 3.93 -13.33 -17.49
N ALA A 532 3.89 -13.31 -18.82
CA ALA A 532 4.12 -14.47 -19.67
C ALA A 532 5.29 -14.24 -20.66
N LEU A 533 5.51 -13.00 -21.10
CA LEU A 533 6.70 -12.67 -21.87
C LEU A 533 7.90 -12.53 -20.90
N ARG A 534 8.74 -13.58 -20.84
CA ARG A 534 9.88 -13.68 -19.90
C ARG A 534 11.20 -13.21 -20.49
N ASP A 535 11.34 -13.36 -21.80
CA ASP A 535 12.43 -12.80 -22.58
C ASP A 535 11.88 -12.22 -23.89
N TRP A 536 12.73 -11.50 -24.63
CA TRP A 536 12.32 -10.80 -25.85
C TRP A 536 12.65 -11.57 -27.13
N THR A 537 13.10 -12.83 -27.04
CA THR A 537 13.39 -13.64 -28.23
C THR A 537 12.15 -13.85 -29.10
N ALA A 538 10.96 -13.79 -28.49
CA ALA A 538 9.67 -13.87 -29.16
C ALA A 538 9.13 -12.51 -29.67
N VAL A 539 9.84 -11.39 -29.44
CA VAL A 539 9.41 -10.04 -29.85
C VAL A 539 9.93 -9.72 -31.23
N THR A 540 9.06 -9.26 -32.12
CA THR A 540 9.43 -8.69 -33.41
C THR A 540 9.15 -7.19 -33.46
N TRP A 541 10.13 -6.43 -33.94
CA TRP A 541 10.04 -4.98 -34.08
C TRP A 541 9.93 -4.59 -35.56
N THR A 542 9.05 -3.64 -35.85
CA THR A 542 8.99 -2.98 -37.17
C THR A 542 8.90 -1.47 -37.01
N THR A 543 9.44 -0.74 -37.98
CA THR A 543 9.33 0.72 -38.06
C THR A 543 8.66 1.14 -39.37
N GLU A 544 7.82 2.18 -39.31
CA GLU A 544 7.20 2.81 -40.48
C GLU A 544 7.53 4.30 -40.52
N GLY A 545 7.64 4.88 -41.71
CA GLY A 545 7.89 6.32 -41.90
C GLY A 545 9.37 6.75 -41.83
N ASP A 546 10.30 5.81 -41.99
CA ASP A 546 11.76 6.07 -41.95
C ASP A 546 12.21 6.76 -40.65
N VAL A 547 11.54 6.43 -39.54
CA VAL A 547 11.79 7.03 -38.22
C VAL A 547 13.02 6.47 -37.51
N GLY A 548 13.68 5.46 -38.07
CA GLY A 548 14.86 4.83 -37.49
C GLY A 548 14.74 3.32 -37.37
N THR A 549 15.56 2.75 -36.49
CA THR A 549 15.70 1.29 -36.29
C THR A 549 15.57 0.92 -34.83
N VAL A 550 15.02 -0.26 -34.53
CA VAL A 550 15.01 -0.87 -33.20
C VAL A 550 15.78 -2.17 -33.29
N ASP A 551 16.70 -2.42 -32.35
CA ASP A 551 17.43 -3.68 -32.27
C ASP A 551 16.67 -4.76 -31.48
N GLU A 552 17.25 -5.96 -31.38
CA GLU A 552 16.67 -7.10 -30.67
C GLU A 552 16.47 -6.86 -29.17
N ASN A 553 17.23 -5.93 -28.58
CA ASN A 553 17.15 -5.54 -27.18
C ASN A 553 16.28 -4.29 -26.99
N GLY A 554 15.53 -3.86 -28.01
CA GLY A 554 14.60 -2.72 -27.95
C GLY A 554 15.27 -1.34 -27.91
N LEU A 555 16.55 -1.21 -28.22
CA LEU A 555 17.19 0.09 -28.37
C LEU A 555 16.70 0.74 -29.66
N PHE A 556 15.85 1.76 -29.54
CA PHE A 556 15.43 2.56 -30.67
C PHE A 556 16.47 3.64 -30.97
N THR A 557 16.95 3.70 -32.21
CA THR A 557 17.80 4.79 -32.73
C THR A 557 17.03 5.58 -33.77
N ALA A 558 16.75 6.85 -33.48
CA ALA A 558 16.00 7.75 -34.33
C ALA A 558 16.74 8.07 -35.63
N SER A 559 15.99 8.26 -36.73
CA SER A 559 16.56 8.71 -38.00
C SER A 559 17.20 10.11 -37.90
N LYS A 560 18.27 10.34 -38.66
CA LYS A 560 18.96 11.64 -38.71
C LYS A 560 18.27 12.68 -39.59
N THR A 561 17.29 12.29 -40.40
CA THR A 561 16.66 13.18 -41.38
C THR A 561 15.37 13.82 -40.89
N GLY A 562 14.93 13.53 -39.67
CA GLY A 562 13.65 13.97 -39.13
C GLY A 562 12.46 13.20 -39.72
N GLY A 563 11.26 13.41 -39.18
CA GLY A 563 10.03 12.81 -39.71
C GLY A 563 8.99 12.42 -38.66
N THR A 564 7.91 11.81 -39.13
CA THR A 564 6.89 11.16 -38.30
C THR A 564 6.64 9.74 -38.82
N GLY A 565 6.26 8.84 -37.91
CA GLY A 565 6.04 7.45 -38.25
C GLY A 565 5.69 6.63 -37.02
N SER A 566 6.07 5.36 -36.99
CA SER A 566 5.71 4.48 -35.88
C SER A 566 6.74 3.38 -35.63
N ILE A 567 6.70 2.86 -34.40
CA ILE A 567 7.36 1.61 -34.01
C ILE A 567 6.26 0.64 -33.59
N THR A 568 6.33 -0.61 -34.05
CA THR A 568 5.41 -1.68 -33.65
C THR A 568 6.19 -2.84 -33.06
N ALA A 569 5.80 -3.28 -31.85
CA ALA A 569 6.24 -4.53 -31.25
C ALA A 569 5.15 -5.59 -31.42
N SER A 570 5.54 -6.82 -31.75
CA SER A 570 4.61 -7.96 -31.83
C SER A 570 5.16 -9.17 -31.07
N ALA A 571 4.34 -9.81 -30.24
CA ALA A 571 4.65 -11.05 -29.52
C ALA A 571 3.38 -11.80 -29.15
N GLY A 572 3.40 -13.14 -29.18
CA GLY A 572 2.29 -14.00 -28.73
C GLY A 572 0.91 -13.61 -29.31
N GLY A 573 0.85 -13.25 -30.59
CA GLY A 573 -0.40 -12.86 -31.26
C GLY A 573 -0.93 -11.46 -30.91
N LYS A 574 -0.19 -10.65 -30.15
CA LYS A 574 -0.50 -9.25 -29.86
C LYS A 574 0.48 -8.32 -30.56
N THR A 575 -0.01 -7.13 -30.89
CA THR A 575 0.76 -6.05 -31.52
C THR A 575 0.48 -4.76 -30.79
N GLN A 576 1.51 -3.99 -30.47
CA GLN A 576 1.40 -2.65 -29.90
C GLN A 576 2.18 -1.67 -30.76
N THR A 577 1.55 -0.57 -31.16
CA THR A 577 2.16 0.47 -32.00
C THR A 577 2.25 1.78 -31.23
N ILE A 578 3.41 2.42 -31.30
CA ILE A 578 3.64 3.76 -30.75
C ILE A 578 3.96 4.74 -31.88
N ALA A 579 3.40 5.94 -31.80
CA ALA A 579 3.66 7.01 -32.76
C ALA A 579 4.99 7.70 -32.46
N ILE A 580 5.84 7.88 -33.47
CA ILE A 580 7.11 8.60 -33.36
C ILE A 580 6.98 9.97 -34.02
N SER A 581 7.39 11.01 -33.31
CA SER A 581 7.55 12.36 -33.85
C SER A 581 8.95 12.87 -33.57
N MET A 582 9.66 13.35 -34.60
CA MET A 582 10.94 14.00 -34.39
C MET A 582 10.76 15.51 -34.26
N THR A 583 11.26 16.09 -33.18
CA THR A 583 11.25 17.53 -32.96
C THR A 583 12.29 18.18 -33.88
N ASN A 584 11.87 19.11 -34.74
CA ASN A 584 12.75 19.72 -35.74
C ASN A 584 13.75 20.68 -35.10
N VAL A 585 15.05 20.45 -35.34
CA VAL A 585 16.12 21.45 -35.11
C VAL A 585 15.94 22.59 -36.14
N HIS A 586 15.88 23.84 -35.66
CA HIS A 586 15.75 25.01 -36.52
C HIS A 586 17.05 25.29 -37.28
N THR A 587 17.03 25.30 -38.62
CA THR A 587 18.22 25.52 -39.46
C THR A 587 18.80 26.93 -39.33
N ASP A 588 17.99 27.90 -38.90
CA ASP A 588 18.40 29.29 -38.64
C ASP A 588 18.75 29.55 -37.18
N VAL A 589 18.75 28.54 -36.30
CA VAL A 589 19.26 28.63 -34.92
C VAL A 589 20.11 27.40 -34.67
N THR A 590 21.34 27.45 -35.16
CA THR A 590 22.34 26.40 -34.97
C THR A 590 22.84 26.36 -33.52
N GLU A 591 23.41 25.23 -33.07
CA GLU A 591 23.90 25.02 -31.70
C GLU A 591 24.89 26.09 -31.22
N ASP A 592 25.68 26.67 -32.12
CA ASP A 592 26.63 27.75 -31.84
C ASP A 592 25.99 29.14 -31.72
N HIS A 593 24.68 29.25 -31.96
CA HIS A 593 23.95 30.51 -31.82
C HIS A 593 23.63 30.80 -30.34
N TRP A 594 23.86 32.03 -29.88
CA TRP A 594 23.66 32.44 -28.48
C TRP A 594 22.24 32.19 -27.92
N ALA A 595 21.24 32.19 -28.79
CA ALA A 595 19.85 31.94 -28.42
C ALA A 595 19.44 30.47 -28.48
N TYR A 596 20.33 29.56 -28.90
CA TYR A 596 20.01 28.14 -29.17
C TYR A 596 19.28 27.51 -27.99
N THR A 597 19.90 27.49 -26.80
CA THR A 597 19.33 26.91 -25.59
C THR A 597 17.95 27.50 -25.24
N ALA A 598 17.78 28.81 -25.41
CA ALA A 598 16.52 29.46 -25.08
C ALA A 598 15.41 29.15 -26.08
N VAL A 599 15.75 29.14 -27.37
CA VAL A 599 14.82 28.78 -28.45
C VAL A 599 14.41 27.32 -28.31
N ASP A 600 15.37 26.44 -28.09
CA ASP A 600 15.13 25.01 -27.88
C ASP A 600 14.21 24.76 -26.66
N TYR A 601 14.55 25.35 -25.51
CA TYR A 601 13.71 25.27 -24.31
C TYR A 601 12.27 25.75 -24.58
N CYS A 602 12.10 26.93 -25.18
CA CYS A 602 10.78 27.45 -25.45
C CYS A 602 10.02 26.62 -26.49
N TYR A 603 10.71 26.02 -27.46
CA TYR A 603 10.09 25.18 -28.48
C TYR A 603 9.62 23.84 -27.91
N THR A 604 10.51 23.13 -27.20
CA THR A 604 10.23 21.82 -26.57
C THR A 604 9.13 21.88 -25.51
N HIS A 605 9.02 23.01 -24.80
CA HIS A 605 7.95 23.24 -23.81
C HIS A 605 6.65 23.79 -24.43
N GLY A 606 6.56 23.87 -25.76
CA GLY A 606 5.36 24.34 -26.47
C GLY A 606 5.03 25.82 -26.25
N ILE A 607 6.02 26.62 -25.85
CA ILE A 607 5.90 28.06 -25.57
C ILE A 607 5.84 28.85 -26.88
N VAL A 608 6.65 28.46 -27.86
CA VAL A 608 6.77 29.12 -29.16
C VAL A 608 6.90 28.09 -30.29
N GLY A 609 6.35 28.41 -31.47
CA GLY A 609 6.59 27.64 -32.70
C GLY A 609 7.49 28.38 -33.68
N GLY A 610 8.02 27.68 -34.68
CA GLY A 610 8.79 28.29 -35.77
C GLY A 610 7.90 29.09 -36.74
N ILE A 611 8.53 29.86 -37.63
CA ILE A 611 7.83 30.54 -38.74
C ILE A 611 7.61 29.61 -39.94
N SER A 612 8.36 28.52 -39.99
CA SER A 612 8.22 27.43 -40.95
C SER A 612 8.59 26.10 -40.28
N ALA A 613 8.55 25.00 -41.04
CA ALA A 613 8.96 23.69 -40.53
C ALA A 613 10.45 23.64 -40.12
N THR A 614 11.29 24.49 -40.73
CA THR A 614 12.74 24.46 -40.55
C THR A 614 13.31 25.75 -39.98
N GLU A 615 12.56 26.85 -39.94
CA GLU A 615 13.05 28.16 -39.47
C GLU A 615 12.28 28.67 -38.24
N PHE A 616 13.02 29.16 -37.25
CA PHE A 616 12.49 29.86 -36.09
C PHE A 616 12.14 31.32 -36.39
N GLY A 617 12.86 31.94 -37.32
CA GLY A 617 12.78 33.37 -37.63
C GLY A 617 13.50 34.22 -36.59
N ARG A 618 14.69 33.81 -36.15
CA ARG A 618 15.40 34.36 -34.97
C ARG A 618 15.51 35.89 -34.94
N ASP A 619 15.74 36.52 -36.09
CA ASP A 619 16.01 37.96 -36.22
C ASP A 619 14.74 38.80 -36.52
N LEU A 620 13.57 38.16 -36.67
CA LEU A 620 12.32 38.88 -36.92
C LEU A 620 11.84 39.59 -35.65
N GLN A 621 11.34 40.82 -35.82
CA GLN A 621 10.70 41.55 -34.73
C GLN A 621 9.44 40.83 -34.27
N ILE A 622 9.30 40.64 -32.96
CA ILE A 622 8.12 40.01 -32.38
C ILE A 622 6.94 40.98 -32.36
N ARG A 623 5.78 40.51 -32.80
CA ARG A 623 4.53 41.27 -32.77
C ARG A 623 3.91 41.20 -31.38
N ARG A 624 3.16 42.22 -30.98
CA ARG A 624 2.49 42.28 -29.67
C ARG A 624 1.55 41.10 -29.41
N GLY A 625 0.84 40.63 -30.44
CA GLY A 625 0.00 39.43 -30.36
C GLY A 625 0.81 38.15 -30.08
N ASP A 626 1.92 37.96 -30.80
CA ASP A 626 2.84 36.83 -30.60
C ASP A 626 3.51 36.86 -29.22
N PHE A 627 3.88 38.05 -28.75
CA PHE A 627 4.46 38.26 -27.42
C PHE A 627 3.50 37.79 -26.32
N MET A 628 2.22 38.17 -26.40
CA MET A 628 1.22 37.72 -25.43
C MET A 628 0.92 36.22 -25.56
N LEU A 629 0.90 35.69 -26.78
CA LEU A 629 0.69 34.26 -27.02
C LEU A 629 1.80 33.41 -26.39
N MET A 630 3.07 33.82 -26.53
CA MET A 630 4.19 33.14 -25.89
C MET A 630 4.08 33.16 -24.35
N LEU A 631 3.67 34.28 -23.75
CA LEU A 631 3.41 34.36 -22.31
C LEU A 631 2.27 33.43 -21.87
N TYR A 632 1.17 33.41 -22.60
CA TYR A 632 0.04 32.52 -22.33
C TYR A 632 0.44 31.04 -22.36
N ASN A 633 1.26 30.64 -23.34
CA ASN A 633 1.77 29.28 -23.43
C ASN A 633 2.75 28.96 -22.29
N ALA A 634 3.65 29.88 -21.94
CA ALA A 634 4.59 29.74 -20.82
C ALA A 634 3.87 29.56 -19.47
N MET A 635 2.66 30.10 -19.33
CA MET A 635 1.81 29.96 -18.15
C MET A 635 0.98 28.66 -18.13
N GLY A 636 1.20 27.74 -19.07
CA GLY A 636 0.46 26.48 -19.14
C GLY A 636 -0.95 26.60 -19.71
N LYS A 637 -1.21 27.62 -20.54
CA LYS A 637 -2.51 27.87 -21.21
C LYS A 637 -3.69 27.90 -20.22
N PRO A 638 -3.67 28.80 -19.22
CA PRO A 638 -4.71 28.88 -18.22
C PRO A 638 -6.10 29.09 -18.83
N ALA A 639 -7.14 28.63 -18.12
CA ALA A 639 -8.52 28.78 -18.56
C ALA A 639 -8.93 30.26 -18.62
N VAL A 640 -9.66 30.62 -19.66
CA VAL A 640 -10.11 31.99 -19.91
C VAL A 640 -11.62 32.08 -19.64
N THR A 641 -12.01 33.05 -18.81
CA THR A 641 -13.41 33.22 -18.35
C THR A 641 -14.08 34.47 -18.90
N GLN A 642 -13.34 35.33 -19.63
CA GLN A 642 -13.84 36.57 -20.21
C GLN A 642 -13.36 36.72 -21.65
N ASP A 643 -14.23 37.23 -22.51
CA ASP A 643 -13.92 37.50 -23.92
C ASP A 643 -13.04 38.74 -24.06
N CYS A 644 -12.12 38.73 -25.04
CA CYS A 644 -11.31 39.89 -25.40
C CYS A 644 -12.19 41.02 -25.93
N THR A 645 -11.99 42.23 -25.40
CA THR A 645 -12.78 43.42 -25.73
C THR A 645 -12.10 44.39 -26.70
N PHE A 646 -10.88 44.09 -27.16
CA PHE A 646 -10.16 44.93 -28.10
C PHE A 646 -10.83 44.94 -29.49
N THR A 647 -11.03 46.13 -30.05
CA THR A 647 -11.80 46.33 -31.30
C THR A 647 -11.08 45.84 -32.55
N ASP A 648 -9.76 45.64 -32.47
CA ASP A 648 -8.88 45.19 -33.54
C ASP A 648 -8.44 43.72 -33.39
N VAL A 649 -9.16 42.94 -32.57
CA VAL A 649 -8.89 41.53 -32.31
C VAL A 649 -10.17 40.72 -32.56
N ALA A 650 -10.16 39.86 -33.57
CA ALA A 650 -11.31 39.03 -33.91
C ALA A 650 -11.30 37.69 -33.12
N PRO A 651 -12.46 37.11 -32.78
CA PRO A 651 -12.55 35.78 -32.15
C PRO A 651 -11.86 34.64 -32.91
N THR A 652 -11.62 34.84 -34.22
CA THR A 652 -10.92 33.88 -35.08
C THR A 652 -9.41 34.07 -35.12
N ASP A 653 -8.88 35.14 -34.53
CA ASP A 653 -7.44 35.39 -34.51
C ASP A 653 -6.74 34.40 -33.58
N TYR A 654 -5.60 33.86 -34.00
CA TYR A 654 -4.87 32.83 -33.27
C TYR A 654 -4.36 33.27 -31.88
N TYR A 655 -4.23 34.59 -31.65
CA TYR A 655 -3.87 35.18 -30.36
C TYR A 655 -5.08 35.62 -29.52
N TYR A 656 -6.32 35.40 -29.98
CA TYR A 656 -7.53 35.85 -29.29
C TYR A 656 -7.57 35.38 -27.84
N THR A 657 -7.42 34.07 -27.60
CA THR A 657 -7.46 33.48 -26.26
C THR A 657 -6.34 34.02 -25.36
N ALA A 658 -5.14 34.21 -25.90
CA ALA A 658 -4.01 34.76 -25.15
C ALA A 658 -4.27 36.22 -24.74
N LEU A 659 -4.90 37.03 -25.61
CA LEU A 659 -5.27 38.41 -25.29
C LEU A 659 -6.45 38.49 -24.33
N SER A 660 -7.43 37.58 -24.44
CA SER A 660 -8.51 37.44 -23.47
C SER A 660 -7.96 37.13 -22.06
N TRP A 661 -7.04 36.17 -21.97
CA TRP A 661 -6.32 35.87 -20.72
C TRP A 661 -5.53 37.09 -20.23
N GLY A 662 -4.66 37.65 -21.08
CA GLY A 662 -3.81 38.79 -20.73
C GLY A 662 -4.60 40.00 -20.27
N GLN A 663 -5.79 40.24 -20.83
CA GLN A 663 -6.70 41.29 -20.37
C GLN A 663 -7.28 40.96 -18.99
N SER A 664 -7.68 39.70 -18.74
CA SER A 664 -8.24 39.26 -17.45
C SER A 664 -7.26 39.34 -16.27
N VAL A 665 -5.95 39.16 -16.53
CA VAL A 665 -4.88 39.23 -15.51
C VAL A 665 -4.13 40.57 -15.51
N GLY A 666 -4.60 41.56 -16.29
CA GLY A 666 -4.05 42.92 -16.29
C GLY A 666 -2.74 43.11 -17.06
N LEU A 667 -2.30 42.13 -17.85
CA LEU A 667 -1.09 42.20 -18.69
C LEU A 667 -1.33 42.89 -20.05
N ALA A 668 -2.58 42.99 -20.50
CA ALA A 668 -2.96 43.64 -21.75
C ALA A 668 -3.83 44.88 -21.50
N SER A 669 -3.24 46.08 -21.57
CA SER A 669 -3.92 47.36 -21.27
C SER A 669 -4.34 48.19 -22.49
N GLY A 670 -4.17 47.69 -23.71
CA GLY A 670 -4.51 48.40 -24.96
C GLY A 670 -3.56 49.55 -25.33
N THR A 671 -3.70 50.09 -26.54
CA THR A 671 -2.90 51.21 -27.08
C THR A 671 -3.70 52.52 -27.20
N GLY A 672 -4.94 52.55 -26.71
CA GLY A 672 -5.90 53.66 -26.88
C GLY A 672 -7.07 53.28 -27.80
N ASP A 673 -8.18 54.03 -27.73
CA ASP A 673 -9.38 53.89 -28.58
C ASP A 673 -10.01 52.48 -28.62
N GLY A 674 -9.78 51.67 -27.58
CA GLY A 674 -10.25 50.29 -27.49
C GLY A 674 -9.43 49.28 -28.31
N ALA A 675 -8.28 49.65 -28.87
CA ALA A 675 -7.41 48.76 -29.65
C ALA A 675 -6.23 48.20 -28.84
N TYR A 676 -5.64 47.07 -29.28
CA TYR A 676 -4.41 46.48 -28.72
C TYR A 676 -3.19 46.58 -29.65
N SER A 677 -3.42 46.74 -30.95
CA SER A 677 -2.44 46.72 -32.03
C SER A 677 -1.63 45.41 -32.10
N PRO A 678 -2.27 44.22 -32.23
CA PRO A 678 -1.58 42.93 -32.13
C PRO A 678 -0.52 42.70 -33.22
N GLY A 679 -0.66 43.34 -34.38
CA GLY A 679 0.30 43.24 -35.49
C GLY A 679 1.52 44.17 -35.37
N ALA A 680 1.53 45.11 -34.43
CA ALA A 680 2.65 46.04 -34.26
C ALA A 680 3.81 45.37 -33.50
N PRO A 681 5.08 45.76 -33.75
CA PRO A 681 6.21 45.31 -32.96
C PRO A 681 6.14 45.88 -31.53
N ILE A 682 6.67 45.14 -30.55
CA ILE A 682 6.75 45.57 -29.16
C ILE A 682 8.11 46.20 -28.84
N THR A 683 8.11 47.35 -28.15
CA THR A 683 9.36 47.96 -27.66
C THR A 683 9.90 47.23 -26.43
N ARG A 684 11.20 47.34 -26.18
CA ARG A 684 11.85 46.69 -25.02
C ARG A 684 11.30 47.19 -23.68
N GLU A 685 11.05 48.49 -23.53
CA GLU A 685 10.45 49.05 -22.31
C GLU A 685 9.02 48.53 -22.04
N GLN A 686 8.24 48.28 -23.09
CA GLN A 686 6.91 47.67 -22.99
C GLN A 686 7.03 46.19 -22.60
N ALA A 687 7.93 45.45 -23.25
CA ALA A 687 8.18 44.05 -22.95
C ALA A 687 8.64 43.84 -21.50
N PHE A 688 9.55 44.68 -20.99
CA PHE A 688 10.06 44.60 -19.61
C PHE A 688 8.98 44.90 -18.57
N THR A 689 8.10 45.85 -18.87
CA THR A 689 6.96 46.15 -17.98
C THR A 689 6.06 44.92 -17.85
N ILE A 690 5.67 44.31 -18.97
CA ILE A 690 4.80 43.13 -18.96
C ILE A 690 5.53 41.92 -18.33
N LEU A 691 6.80 41.70 -18.65
CA LEU A 691 7.58 40.58 -18.11
C LEU A 691 7.70 40.66 -16.58
N ARG A 692 7.94 41.85 -16.01
CA ARG A 692 7.98 42.05 -14.55
C ARG A 692 6.63 41.78 -13.88
N GLN A 693 5.53 42.05 -14.57
CA GLN A 693 4.17 41.78 -14.09
C GLN A 693 3.81 40.29 -14.14
N VAL A 694 4.46 39.51 -15.01
CA VAL A 694 4.26 38.06 -15.14
C VAL A 694 4.95 37.27 -14.03
N LEU A 695 6.09 37.74 -13.50
CA LEU A 695 6.88 36.99 -12.51
C LEU A 695 6.08 36.51 -11.28
N PRO A 696 5.22 37.32 -10.64
CA PRO A 696 4.39 36.84 -9.53
C PRO A 696 3.40 35.74 -9.94
N LEU A 697 2.91 35.75 -11.19
CA LEU A 697 2.03 34.70 -11.70
C LEU A 697 2.78 33.36 -11.86
N LEU A 698 4.09 33.41 -12.10
CA LEU A 698 4.99 32.25 -12.10
C LEU A 698 5.42 31.80 -10.70
N GLY A 699 4.87 32.40 -9.63
CA GLY A 699 5.28 32.13 -8.24
C GLY A 699 6.66 32.71 -7.90
N LYS A 700 7.14 33.71 -8.64
CA LYS A 700 8.45 34.36 -8.42
C LYS A 700 8.26 35.74 -7.81
N ASP A 701 8.33 35.81 -6.49
CA ASP A 701 8.30 37.07 -5.75
C ASP A 701 9.67 37.75 -5.79
N CYS A 702 9.71 38.93 -6.40
CA CYS A 702 10.91 39.75 -6.57
C CYS A 702 10.74 41.10 -5.85
N PRO A 703 11.64 41.46 -4.92
CA PRO A 703 11.67 42.79 -4.34
C PRO A 703 11.96 43.86 -5.39
N ASP A 704 11.38 45.05 -5.24
CA ASP A 704 11.61 46.16 -6.16
C ASP A 704 13.02 46.73 -5.97
N ALA A 705 13.78 46.82 -7.05
CA ALA A 705 15.17 47.31 -6.99
C ALA A 705 15.25 48.84 -7.07
N SER A 706 16.30 49.40 -6.48
CA SER A 706 16.68 50.81 -6.60
C SER A 706 16.93 51.19 -8.07
N LEU A 707 16.50 52.40 -8.45
CA LEU A 707 16.78 52.95 -9.77
C LEU A 707 18.28 53.13 -10.05
N SER A 708 19.13 53.19 -9.00
CA SER A 708 20.58 53.28 -9.14
C SER A 708 21.19 52.06 -9.87
N VAL A 709 20.50 50.92 -9.89
CA VAL A 709 20.90 49.75 -10.70
C VAL A 709 20.96 50.09 -12.19
N LEU A 710 20.22 51.12 -12.63
CA LEU A 710 20.23 51.58 -14.02
C LEU A 710 21.37 52.56 -14.35
N ASP A 711 22.13 53.04 -13.37
CA ASP A 711 23.20 54.03 -13.59
C ASP A 711 24.34 53.50 -14.49
N GLN A 712 24.48 52.17 -14.58
CA GLN A 712 25.41 51.49 -15.48
C GLN A 712 25.06 51.65 -16.97
N PHE A 713 23.84 52.07 -17.32
CA PHE A 713 23.40 52.20 -18.71
C PHE A 713 23.43 53.66 -19.17
N ALA A 714 24.11 53.92 -20.30
CA ALA A 714 24.28 55.25 -20.85
C ALA A 714 22.95 55.90 -21.31
N ASP A 715 21.94 55.09 -21.61
CA ASP A 715 20.63 55.50 -22.13
C ASP A 715 19.50 55.38 -21.11
N ARG A 716 19.80 55.25 -19.80
CA ARG A 716 18.79 55.13 -18.73
C ARG A 716 17.73 56.24 -18.74
N ASP A 717 18.11 57.45 -19.13
CA ASP A 717 17.21 58.61 -19.19
C ASP A 717 16.19 58.51 -20.35
N ARG A 718 16.39 57.58 -21.30
CA ARG A 718 15.44 57.29 -22.39
C ARG A 718 14.37 56.29 -22.00
N ILE A 719 14.48 55.63 -20.85
CA ILE A 719 13.46 54.71 -20.33
C ILE A 719 12.25 55.54 -19.90
N ALA A 720 11.06 55.23 -20.43
CA ALA A 720 9.85 55.92 -20.00
C ALA A 720 9.61 55.74 -18.49
N ASP A 721 9.05 56.76 -17.83
CA ASP A 721 8.89 56.76 -16.36
C ASP A 721 8.08 55.55 -15.86
N TYR A 722 7.08 55.10 -16.62
CA TYR A 722 6.28 53.92 -16.28
C TYR A 722 7.10 52.61 -16.28
N ALA A 723 8.20 52.55 -17.03
CA ALA A 723 9.00 51.34 -17.20
C ALA A 723 10.26 51.29 -16.31
N LYS A 724 10.65 52.41 -15.68
CA LYS A 724 11.91 52.53 -14.93
C LYS A 724 12.04 51.51 -13.79
N GLY A 725 11.04 51.43 -12.90
CA GLY A 725 11.06 50.49 -11.77
C GLY A 725 11.06 49.02 -12.21
N HIS A 726 10.27 48.69 -13.23
CA HIS A 726 10.24 47.34 -13.80
C HIS A 726 11.58 46.94 -14.42
N THR A 727 12.19 47.85 -15.18
CA THR A 727 13.49 47.64 -15.81
C THR A 727 14.58 47.47 -14.75
N ALA A 728 14.63 48.34 -13.73
CA ALA A 728 15.60 48.25 -12.64
C ALA A 728 15.53 46.90 -11.92
N THR A 729 14.31 46.43 -11.63
CA THR A 729 14.10 45.14 -10.97
C THR A 729 14.55 43.98 -11.85
N LEU A 730 14.21 43.98 -13.14
CA LEU A 730 14.63 42.91 -14.04
C LEU A 730 16.16 42.86 -14.27
N VAL A 731 16.85 44.01 -14.23
CA VAL A 731 18.32 44.07 -14.27
C VAL A 731 18.89 43.47 -12.99
N ALA A 732 18.39 43.88 -11.82
CA ALA A 732 18.86 43.38 -10.53
C ALA A 732 18.67 41.87 -10.37
N GLN A 733 17.61 41.32 -10.96
CA GLN A 733 17.31 39.89 -10.97
C GLN A 733 18.11 39.10 -12.03
N GLY A 734 18.94 39.77 -12.85
CA GLY A 734 19.71 39.12 -13.93
C GLY A 734 18.87 38.62 -15.11
N VAL A 735 17.56 38.91 -15.12
CA VAL A 735 16.63 38.49 -16.19
C VAL A 735 16.94 39.24 -17.49
N ILE A 736 17.31 40.52 -17.39
CA ILE A 736 17.75 41.33 -18.54
C ILE A 736 19.21 41.75 -18.41
N SER A 737 19.94 41.67 -19.52
CA SER A 737 21.26 42.27 -19.71
C SER A 737 21.15 43.35 -20.80
N GLY A 738 21.98 44.39 -20.71
CA GLY A 738 22.01 45.47 -21.71
C GLY A 738 22.23 44.98 -23.14
N LYS A 739 21.98 45.86 -24.11
CA LYS A 739 22.24 45.70 -25.55
C LYS A 739 23.35 46.66 -25.96
N GLY A 740 24.58 46.16 -26.10
CA GLY A 740 25.76 47.01 -26.24
C GLY A 740 26.00 47.84 -24.97
N ASP A 741 26.22 49.15 -25.11
CA ASP A 741 26.52 50.06 -24.00
C ASP A 741 25.27 50.62 -23.26
N GLY A 742 24.06 50.11 -23.57
CA GLY A 742 22.78 50.61 -23.03
C GLY A 742 21.68 49.55 -22.89
N ILE A 743 20.45 49.97 -22.56
CA ILE A 743 19.25 49.10 -22.46
C ILE A 743 18.47 49.04 -23.78
N ASP A 744 18.59 50.07 -24.63
CA ASP A 744 17.80 50.31 -25.83
C ASP A 744 16.28 50.27 -25.59
N PRO A 745 15.73 51.10 -24.67
CA PRO A 745 14.34 50.96 -24.22
C PRO A 745 13.30 51.13 -25.34
N GLN A 746 13.60 51.97 -26.33
CA GLN A 746 12.71 52.25 -27.46
C GLN A 746 12.92 51.31 -28.65
N GLY A 747 13.96 50.46 -28.62
CA GLY A 747 14.20 49.44 -29.64
C GLY A 747 13.15 48.33 -29.60
N TYR A 748 13.03 47.58 -30.71
CA TYR A 748 12.09 46.46 -30.83
C TYR A 748 12.74 45.13 -30.48
N LEU A 749 11.97 44.25 -29.86
CA LEU A 749 12.42 42.90 -29.47
C LEU A 749 12.34 41.93 -30.65
N THR A 750 13.37 41.11 -30.85
CA THR A 750 13.37 39.99 -31.80
C THR A 750 12.75 38.73 -31.19
N ARG A 751 12.37 37.75 -32.02
CA ARG A 751 11.88 36.45 -31.55
C ARG A 751 12.90 35.70 -30.71
N ALA A 752 14.18 35.71 -31.09
CA ALA A 752 15.25 35.08 -30.30
C ALA A 752 15.47 35.78 -28.95
N GLU A 753 15.45 37.12 -28.91
CA GLU A 753 15.54 37.86 -27.65
C GLU A 753 14.32 37.58 -26.75
N MET A 754 13.11 37.45 -27.29
CA MET A 754 11.94 37.05 -26.51
C MET A 754 12.07 35.64 -25.91
N ALA A 755 12.52 34.67 -26.70
CA ALA A 755 12.78 33.31 -26.20
C ALA A 755 13.82 33.33 -25.07
N ALA A 756 14.92 34.08 -25.23
CA ALA A 756 15.93 34.25 -24.19
C ALA A 756 15.40 34.89 -22.90
N LEU A 757 14.54 35.91 -23.02
CA LEU A 757 13.90 36.54 -21.86
C LEU A 757 12.97 35.59 -21.11
N LEU A 758 12.15 34.81 -21.84
CA LEU A 758 11.26 33.82 -21.22
C LEU A 758 12.03 32.67 -20.60
N TYR A 759 13.02 32.15 -21.31
CA TYR A 759 13.91 31.10 -20.79
C TYR A 759 14.51 31.53 -19.46
N LYS A 760 15.12 32.73 -19.40
CA LYS A 760 15.66 33.28 -18.16
C LYS A 760 14.57 33.44 -17.10
N ALA A 761 13.43 34.05 -17.43
CA ALA A 761 12.35 34.28 -16.49
C ALA A 761 11.77 32.98 -15.89
N LEU A 762 11.77 31.88 -16.65
CA LEU A 762 11.27 30.59 -16.21
C LEU A 762 12.31 29.83 -15.35
N THR A 763 13.59 29.88 -15.72
CA THR A 763 14.63 29.03 -15.12
C THR A 763 15.42 29.68 -13.98
N TYR A 764 15.43 31.01 -13.85
CA TYR A 764 16.19 31.67 -12.78
C TYR A 764 15.54 31.53 -11.40
N THR A 765 16.35 31.60 -10.34
CA THR A 765 15.86 31.70 -8.96
C THR A 765 15.87 33.17 -8.51
N PRO A 766 14.77 33.71 -7.93
CA PRO A 766 14.71 35.10 -7.49
C PRO A 766 15.79 35.46 -6.47
N ILE A 767 16.51 36.55 -6.75
CA ILE A 767 17.49 37.15 -5.84
C ILE A 767 16.73 38.00 -4.82
N GLN A 768 16.86 37.66 -3.54
CA GLN A 768 16.16 38.36 -2.45
C GLN A 768 16.96 39.57 -1.94
N ASP A 769 18.28 39.54 -2.07
CA ASP A 769 19.18 40.61 -1.64
C ASP A 769 19.52 41.52 -2.83
N VAL A 770 18.59 42.41 -3.18
CA VAL A 770 18.78 43.42 -4.24
C VAL A 770 18.96 44.81 -3.62
N PRO A 771 19.74 45.72 -4.24
CA PRO A 771 19.91 47.07 -3.73
C PRO A 771 18.56 47.79 -3.60
N THR A 772 18.06 47.99 -2.38
CA THR A 772 16.91 48.85 -2.07
C THR A 772 17.46 50.08 -1.35
N GLY A 773 17.45 51.25 -1.98
CA GLY A 773 18.26 52.38 -1.48
C GLY A 773 17.83 52.96 -0.13
N PRO A 774 18.61 53.89 0.48
CA PRO A 774 20.06 54.03 0.45
C PRO A 774 20.69 53.66 1.82
N GLU A 775 21.68 52.77 1.86
CA GLU A 775 22.53 52.58 3.04
C GLU A 775 23.74 53.54 3.03
N GLU A 776 24.19 53.91 4.22
CA GLU A 776 25.32 54.82 4.49
C GLU A 776 26.66 54.26 3.96
N PRO A 777 27.60 55.13 3.57
CA PRO A 777 28.85 54.70 2.93
C PRO A 777 29.79 54.06 3.95
N VAL A 778 30.30 52.87 3.62
CA VAL A 778 31.43 52.22 4.31
C VAL A 778 32.69 52.34 3.45
N ASP A 779 33.81 52.67 4.12
CA ASP A 779 35.12 53.01 3.56
C ASP A 779 35.76 51.90 2.70
N PRO A 780 36.61 52.26 1.72
CA PRO A 780 37.15 51.32 0.74
C PRO A 780 38.33 50.52 1.30
N VAL A 781 38.34 49.21 1.05
CA VAL A 781 39.52 48.35 1.20
C VAL A 781 40.09 48.00 -0.18
N GLU A 782 41.41 47.99 -0.22
CA GLU A 782 42.35 47.97 -1.34
C GLU A 782 42.28 46.68 -2.20
N PRO A 783 42.52 46.74 -3.52
CA PRO A 783 42.38 45.59 -4.42
C PRO A 783 43.65 44.71 -4.48
N GLU A 784 43.50 43.39 -4.47
CA GLU A 784 44.54 42.44 -4.89
C GLU A 784 44.39 42.09 -6.39
N GLU A 785 45.54 41.87 -7.04
CA GLU A 785 45.76 41.79 -8.48
C GLU A 785 45.17 40.54 -9.17
N PRO A 786 44.87 40.61 -10.49
CA PRO A 786 44.29 39.50 -11.25
C PRO A 786 45.36 38.52 -11.76
N VAL A 787 45.03 37.22 -11.76
CA VAL A 787 45.80 36.17 -12.46
C VAL A 787 45.01 35.71 -13.68
N ASP A 788 45.70 35.67 -14.83
CA ASP A 788 45.21 35.31 -16.18
C ASP A 788 44.82 33.82 -16.29
N PRO A 789 43.86 33.44 -17.16
CA PRO A 789 43.38 32.06 -17.28
C PRO A 789 44.16 31.27 -18.34
N GLU A 790 44.59 30.05 -18.02
CA GLU A 790 45.00 29.05 -19.02
C GLU A 790 43.86 28.06 -19.33
N GLY A 791 43.49 27.99 -20.61
CA GLY A 791 43.18 26.78 -21.42
C GLY A 791 42.10 25.77 -20.97
N PRO A 792 41.22 25.29 -21.90
CA PRO A 792 40.24 24.25 -21.59
C PRO A 792 40.90 22.87 -21.55
N VAL A 793 40.50 22.05 -20.57
CA VAL A 793 40.83 20.62 -20.49
C VAL A 793 39.54 19.82 -20.72
N ASP A 794 39.63 18.80 -21.56
CA ASP A 794 38.61 17.81 -21.91
C ASP A 794 38.02 17.14 -20.65
N PRO A 795 36.71 16.83 -20.56
CA PRO A 795 36.14 16.17 -19.40
C PRO A 795 36.51 14.68 -19.41
N GLU A 796 37.39 14.27 -18.50
CA GLU A 796 37.53 12.87 -18.09
C GLU A 796 36.30 12.43 -17.29
N GLU A 797 35.96 11.15 -17.42
CA GLU A 797 34.89 10.45 -16.70
C GLU A 797 34.93 10.71 -15.18
N PRO A 798 33.78 10.73 -14.48
CA PRO A 798 33.74 11.02 -13.06
C PRO A 798 34.46 9.92 -12.27
N ILE A 799 35.65 10.26 -11.75
CA ILE A 799 36.36 9.46 -10.74
C ILE A 799 35.59 9.62 -9.42
N GLU A 800 35.08 8.52 -8.86
CA GLU A 800 34.62 8.49 -7.47
C GLU A 800 35.73 9.00 -6.54
N PRO A 801 35.49 10.01 -5.69
CA PRO A 801 36.53 10.52 -4.80
C PRO A 801 36.97 9.43 -3.82
N GLN A 802 38.21 8.97 -3.94
CA GLN A 802 38.83 8.08 -2.95
C GLN A 802 38.97 8.84 -1.62
N LEU A 803 38.36 8.30 -0.56
CA LEU A 803 38.49 8.84 0.81
C LEU A 803 39.97 8.87 1.23
N PRO A 804 40.41 9.88 2.01
CA PRO A 804 41.81 10.04 2.40
C PRO A 804 42.27 8.94 3.36
N ASP A 805 43.59 8.72 3.53
CA ASP A 805 44.12 7.76 4.50
C ASP A 805 43.75 8.20 5.94
N PRO A 806 42.95 7.41 6.69
CA PRO A 806 42.46 7.82 8.00
C PRO A 806 43.56 7.92 9.07
N SER A 807 44.73 7.31 8.86
CA SER A 807 45.86 7.40 9.79
C SER A 807 46.43 8.83 9.94
N GLN A 808 46.04 9.75 9.06
CA GLN A 808 46.45 11.16 9.07
C GLN A 808 45.48 12.09 9.80
N TYR A 809 44.34 11.57 10.25
CA TYR A 809 43.27 12.35 10.87
C TYR A 809 42.99 11.91 12.30
N THR A 810 42.41 12.79 13.10
CA THR A 810 41.89 12.46 14.44
C THR A 810 40.46 12.96 14.55
N LEU A 811 39.55 12.07 14.94
CA LEU A 811 38.17 12.39 15.27
C LEU A 811 38.04 12.52 16.79
N THR A 812 37.47 13.62 17.27
CA THR A 812 37.22 13.87 18.71
C THR A 812 35.80 14.36 18.93
N LEU A 813 35.25 14.08 20.11
CA LEU A 813 34.01 14.70 20.60
C LEU A 813 34.32 15.81 21.60
N ASP A 814 33.46 16.82 21.66
CA ASP A 814 33.47 17.91 22.64
C ASP A 814 33.20 17.43 24.08
N HIS A 815 32.54 16.27 24.22
CA HIS A 815 32.30 15.61 25.50
C HIS A 815 32.79 14.16 25.49
N ASN A 816 33.35 13.73 26.62
CA ASN A 816 33.68 12.33 26.92
C ASN A 816 32.60 11.65 27.79
N GLU A 817 31.90 12.43 28.61
CA GLU A 817 30.76 11.99 29.41
C GLU A 817 29.73 13.14 29.58
N VAL A 818 28.44 12.81 29.52
CA VAL A 818 27.33 13.74 29.81
C VAL A 818 26.27 13.02 30.66
N THR A 819 25.66 13.71 31.61
CA THR A 819 24.49 13.21 32.35
C THR A 819 23.25 13.96 31.92
N LEU A 820 22.19 13.24 31.54
CA LEU A 820 20.93 13.82 31.06
C LEU A 820 19.77 13.44 31.98
N LYS A 821 18.94 14.42 32.32
CA LYS A 821 17.62 14.19 32.92
C LYS A 821 16.65 13.63 31.87
N SER A 822 15.58 12.98 32.32
CA SER A 822 14.54 12.47 31.42
C SER A 822 14.01 13.56 30.49
N GLY A 823 13.99 13.28 29.18
CA GLY A 823 13.57 14.21 28.13
C GLY A 823 14.57 15.32 27.80
N GLU A 824 15.68 15.45 28.52
CA GLU A 824 16.74 16.40 28.20
C GLU A 824 17.48 15.96 26.93
N SER A 825 17.92 16.94 26.14
CA SER A 825 18.71 16.71 24.93
C SER A 825 19.98 17.54 24.93
N VAL A 826 21.08 16.96 24.45
CA VAL A 826 22.38 17.63 24.30
C VAL A 826 22.93 17.40 22.89
N PRO A 827 23.42 18.44 22.19
CA PRO A 827 24.20 18.25 20.98
C PRO A 827 25.62 17.79 21.33
N LEU A 828 26.08 16.70 20.71
CA LEU A 828 27.48 16.33 20.69
C LEU A 828 28.10 16.81 19.38
N THR A 829 29.26 17.46 19.48
CA THR A 829 29.97 18.01 18.32
C THR A 829 31.20 17.16 18.03
N ALA A 830 31.22 16.54 16.85
CA ALA A 830 32.40 15.85 16.36
C ALA A 830 33.32 16.81 15.60
N SER A 831 34.61 16.78 15.91
CA SER A 831 35.64 17.57 15.24
C SER A 831 36.69 16.65 14.62
N LEU A 832 36.98 16.87 13.34
CA LEU A 832 38.02 16.16 12.59
C LEU A 832 39.23 17.08 12.41
N ALA A 833 40.42 16.62 12.78
CA ALA A 833 41.66 17.37 12.67
C ALA A 833 42.74 16.58 11.88
N PRO A 834 43.33 17.16 10.81
CA PRO A 834 42.92 18.40 10.15
C PRO A 834 41.51 18.29 9.54
N ALA A 835 40.83 19.41 9.29
CA ALA A 835 39.49 19.40 8.71
C ALA A 835 39.51 18.88 7.26
N TRP A 836 38.48 18.12 6.86
CA TRP A 836 38.28 17.65 5.49
C TRP A 836 36.94 18.17 4.96
N GLU A 837 36.99 18.81 3.80
CA GLU A 837 35.80 19.36 3.15
C GLU A 837 34.92 18.22 2.63
N GLY A 838 33.65 18.20 3.04
CA GLY A 838 32.71 17.11 2.72
C GLY A 838 32.79 15.88 3.64
N ALA A 839 33.45 15.97 4.80
CA ALA A 839 33.42 14.87 5.77
C ALA A 839 32.02 14.64 6.37
N GLU A 840 31.42 13.48 6.09
CA GLU A 840 30.13 13.07 6.67
C GLU A 840 30.31 12.19 7.90
N ILE A 841 30.09 12.76 9.09
CA ILE A 841 30.17 12.01 10.35
C ILE A 841 28.88 11.21 10.56
N SER A 842 29.01 9.89 10.73
CA SER A 842 27.89 9.01 11.12
C SER A 842 27.83 8.85 12.64
N TRP A 843 26.62 8.72 13.18
CA TRP A 843 26.37 8.62 14.62
C TRP A 843 25.64 7.33 14.96
N THR A 844 26.05 6.67 16.04
CA THR A 844 25.42 5.45 16.55
C THR A 844 25.25 5.53 18.06
N SER A 845 24.22 4.85 18.58
CA SER A 845 23.98 4.68 20.01
C SER A 845 24.03 3.19 20.34
N SER A 846 24.68 2.84 21.45
CA SER A 846 24.70 1.45 21.95
C SER A 846 23.33 0.99 22.46
N ASP A 847 22.45 1.92 22.82
CA ASP A 847 21.06 1.67 23.20
C ASP A 847 20.17 2.85 22.75
N PRO A 848 19.69 2.81 21.49
CA PRO A 848 18.81 3.85 20.96
C PRO A 848 17.46 3.95 21.69
N SER A 849 17.04 2.92 22.43
CA SER A 849 15.79 2.95 23.20
C SER A 849 15.91 3.80 24.46
N ALA A 850 17.12 3.91 25.02
CA ALA A 850 17.43 4.76 26.17
C ALA A 850 18.01 6.12 25.79
N ALA A 851 18.82 6.21 24.73
CA ALA A 851 19.38 7.46 24.23
C ALA A 851 19.61 7.43 22.71
N PRO A 852 18.62 7.78 21.88
CA PRO A 852 18.83 7.93 20.44
C PRO A 852 19.69 9.15 20.13
N VAL A 853 20.45 9.06 19.04
CA VAL A 853 21.28 10.16 18.50
C VAL A 853 20.83 10.51 17.09
N SER A 854 20.65 11.81 16.82
CA SER A 854 20.28 12.29 15.49
C SER A 854 21.46 12.27 14.53
N SER A 855 21.20 12.41 13.22
CA SER A 855 22.25 12.54 12.19
C SER A 855 23.16 13.76 12.39
N LYS A 856 22.78 14.72 13.25
CA LYS A 856 23.57 15.90 13.62
C LYS A 856 24.20 15.79 15.01
N GLY A 857 24.19 14.62 15.64
CA GLY A 857 24.80 14.38 16.95
C GLY A 857 23.97 14.81 18.16
N ALA A 858 22.69 15.14 18.00
CA ALA A 858 21.82 15.47 19.14
C ALA A 858 21.35 14.20 19.84
N VAL A 859 21.63 14.07 21.13
CA VAL A 859 21.27 12.91 21.97
C VAL A 859 20.16 13.30 22.94
N THR A 860 19.11 12.48 23.04
CA THR A 860 17.95 12.73 23.92
C THR A 860 17.80 11.59 24.92
N ASN A 861 17.53 11.86 26.20
CA ASN A 861 17.27 10.81 27.18
C ASN A 861 15.82 10.31 27.09
N LEU A 862 15.64 9.05 26.66
CA LEU A 862 14.39 8.28 26.58
C LEU A 862 14.27 7.16 27.62
N TYR A 863 15.18 7.09 28.59
CA TYR A 863 15.30 5.95 29.49
C TYR A 863 14.06 5.77 30.37
N THR A 864 13.41 4.60 30.23
CA THR A 864 12.19 4.21 30.97
C THR A 864 12.46 3.23 32.11
N GLY A 865 13.71 2.82 32.33
CA GLY A 865 14.08 1.92 33.42
C GLY A 865 14.29 2.64 34.77
N THR A 866 14.67 1.87 35.79
CA THR A 866 14.96 2.38 37.12
C THR A 866 16.45 2.70 37.30
N GLY A 867 16.77 3.75 38.06
CA GLY A 867 18.14 4.16 38.33
C GLY A 867 18.74 5.03 37.22
N THR A 868 20.00 4.77 36.85
CA THR A 868 20.71 5.52 35.80
C THR A 868 21.32 4.53 34.82
N ALA A 869 20.94 4.63 33.54
CA ALA A 869 21.52 3.85 32.46
C ALA A 869 22.76 4.54 31.90
N SER A 870 23.73 3.75 31.43
CA SER A 870 24.93 4.25 30.77
C SER A 870 24.91 3.82 29.31
N VAL A 871 24.77 4.78 28.39
CA VAL A 871 24.70 4.56 26.94
C VAL A 871 25.94 5.14 26.27
N THR A 872 26.53 4.45 25.31
CA THR A 872 27.69 4.96 24.56
C THR A 872 27.22 5.51 23.21
N ILE A 873 27.52 6.78 22.95
CA ILE A 873 27.29 7.41 21.64
C ILE A 873 28.60 7.48 20.89
N THR A 874 28.63 7.01 19.64
CA THR A 874 29.85 6.94 18.82
C THR A 874 29.67 7.70 17.51
N ALA A 875 30.54 8.67 17.27
CA ALA A 875 30.75 9.33 15.99
C ALA A 875 31.80 8.56 15.18
N SER A 876 31.55 8.32 13.90
CA SER A 876 32.45 7.59 13.01
C SER A 876 32.64 8.31 11.68
N TRP A 877 33.86 8.25 11.14
CA TRP A 877 34.18 8.72 9.79
C TRP A 877 35.40 7.99 9.26
N ASN A 878 35.28 7.36 8.09
CA ASN A 878 36.39 6.75 7.36
C ASN A 878 37.27 5.79 8.22
N GLY A 879 36.65 4.98 9.08
CA GLY A 879 37.34 4.04 9.97
C GLY A 879 37.88 4.64 11.29
N LEU A 880 37.78 5.96 11.48
CA LEU A 880 37.99 6.61 12.78
C LEU A 880 36.69 6.62 13.59
N SER A 881 36.82 6.56 14.92
CA SER A 881 35.68 6.65 15.85
C SER A 881 36.02 7.44 17.09
N ALA A 882 35.07 8.21 17.61
CA ALA A 882 35.13 8.87 18.91
C ALA A 882 33.82 8.65 19.66
N SER A 883 33.89 8.44 20.98
CA SER A 883 32.72 8.06 21.78
C SER A 883 32.55 8.92 23.03
N CYS A 884 31.30 9.13 23.42
CA CYS A 884 30.88 9.82 24.63
C CYS A 884 29.97 8.89 25.45
N THR A 885 30.18 8.84 26.76
CA THR A 885 29.30 8.11 27.69
C THR A 885 28.14 9.02 28.13
N VAL A 886 26.91 8.58 27.92
CA VAL A 886 25.70 9.30 28.29
C VAL A 886 25.02 8.58 29.46
N LEU A 887 24.98 9.25 30.61
CA LEU A 887 24.31 8.77 31.81
C LEU A 887 22.86 9.27 31.81
N CYS A 888 21.92 8.38 31.47
CA CYS A 888 20.49 8.65 31.39
C CYS A 888 19.82 8.42 32.75
N GLN A 889 19.36 9.49 33.41
CA GLN A 889 18.60 9.39 34.65
C GLN A 889 17.16 8.91 34.38
N GLN A 890 16.59 8.13 35.29
CA GLN A 890 15.20 7.67 35.22
C GLN A 890 14.18 8.80 35.06
N ALA A 891 13.10 8.51 34.35
CA ALA A 891 11.93 9.38 34.23
C ALA A 891 11.11 9.46 35.53
N ALA A 892 10.39 10.57 35.70
CA ALA A 892 9.49 10.74 36.84
C ALA A 892 8.22 9.89 36.71
N GLN A 893 7.77 9.66 35.47
CA GLN A 893 6.59 8.87 35.14
C GLN A 893 6.80 8.18 33.80
N THR A 894 6.48 6.90 33.73
CA THR A 894 6.54 6.10 32.50
C THR A 894 5.23 5.37 32.31
N GLY A 895 4.99 4.86 31.11
CA GLY A 895 3.90 3.92 30.89
C GLY A 895 4.26 2.89 29.84
N THR A 896 3.60 1.75 29.93
CA THR A 896 3.72 0.64 28.98
C THR A 896 2.46 0.59 28.14
N VAL A 897 2.64 0.55 26.81
CA VAL A 897 1.52 0.36 25.89
C VAL A 897 0.88 -1.00 26.14
N THR A 898 -0.42 -1.02 26.34
CA THR A 898 -1.24 -2.22 26.60
C THR A 898 -2.47 -2.21 25.72
N ASP A 899 -3.00 -3.40 25.41
CA ASP A 899 -4.22 -3.60 24.59
C ASP A 899 -4.16 -2.94 23.20
N ALA A 900 -2.96 -2.68 22.68
CA ALA A 900 -2.74 -2.07 21.38
C ALA A 900 -2.03 -3.04 20.44
N GLU A 901 -2.57 -4.25 20.32
CA GLU A 901 -1.97 -5.35 19.55
C GLU A 901 -1.81 -5.07 18.04
N LEU A 902 -2.50 -4.04 17.52
CA LEU A 902 -2.38 -3.55 16.14
C LEU A 902 -1.53 -2.27 16.02
N GLY A 903 -0.87 -1.88 17.11
CA GLY A 903 -0.18 -0.62 17.26
C GLY A 903 -1.08 0.50 17.77
N LEU A 904 -0.59 1.23 18.76
CA LEU A 904 -1.20 2.44 19.30
C LEU A 904 -0.82 3.63 18.43
N ASN A 905 -1.81 4.25 17.79
CA ASN A 905 -1.59 5.47 17.01
C ASN A 905 -1.12 6.61 17.92
N VAL A 906 0.04 7.18 17.60
CA VAL A 906 0.54 8.42 18.19
C VAL A 906 0.05 9.59 17.35
N ARG A 907 -0.57 10.58 17.99
CA ARG A 907 -1.24 11.71 17.34
C ARG A 907 -0.57 13.03 17.64
N SER A 908 -0.80 14.02 16.78
CA SER A 908 -0.24 15.38 16.95
C SER A 908 -0.88 16.19 18.08
N GLY A 909 -1.99 15.75 18.64
CA GLY A 909 -2.69 16.40 19.76
C GLY A 909 -3.60 15.43 20.51
N PRO A 910 -4.16 15.85 21.66
CA PRO A 910 -5.06 15.03 22.47
C PRO A 910 -6.44 14.92 21.80
N GLY A 911 -6.69 13.83 21.09
CA GLY A 911 -7.97 13.55 20.43
C GLY A 911 -7.87 12.57 19.26
N SER A 912 -8.92 11.76 19.04
CA SER A 912 -8.96 10.78 17.94
C SER A 912 -9.17 11.40 16.55
N ASP A 913 -9.57 12.67 16.49
CA ASP A 913 -9.70 13.50 15.29
C ASP A 913 -8.35 14.11 14.84
N ARG A 914 -7.32 14.06 15.69
CA ARG A 914 -6.00 14.62 15.39
C ARG A 914 -5.21 13.73 14.43
N PRO A 915 -4.42 14.30 13.50
CA PRO A 915 -3.57 13.53 12.60
C PRO A 915 -2.67 12.52 13.33
N VAL A 916 -2.59 11.31 12.78
CA VAL A 916 -1.63 10.29 13.23
C VAL A 916 -0.25 10.68 12.72
N ILE A 917 0.72 10.76 13.64
CA ILE A 917 2.12 11.16 13.36
C ILE A 917 3.11 10.03 13.63
N GLY A 918 2.65 8.91 14.19
CA GLY A 918 3.46 7.74 14.49
C GLY A 918 2.63 6.61 15.07
N GLY A 919 3.30 5.54 15.50
CA GLY A 919 2.69 4.41 16.18
C GLY A 919 3.65 3.80 17.20
N LEU A 920 3.09 3.16 18.22
CA LEU A 920 3.80 2.38 19.23
C LEU A 920 3.26 0.96 19.23
N ASP A 921 4.13 -0.04 19.39
CA ASP A 921 3.68 -1.43 19.47
C ASP A 921 3.27 -1.78 20.91
N ASN A 922 2.45 -2.82 21.05
CA ASN A 922 2.07 -3.33 22.37
C ASN A 922 3.31 -3.72 23.18
N GLY A 923 3.33 -3.39 24.48
CA GLY A 923 4.48 -3.58 25.36
C GLY A 923 5.56 -2.49 25.26
N THR A 924 5.46 -1.53 24.33
CA THR A 924 6.44 -0.44 24.24
C THR A 924 6.37 0.44 25.49
N CYS A 925 7.51 0.67 26.15
CA CYS A 925 7.61 1.61 27.26
C CYS A 925 7.90 3.03 26.75
N VAL A 926 7.19 4.02 27.28
CA VAL A 926 7.35 5.43 26.93
C VAL A 926 7.50 6.32 28.16
N VAL A 927 8.13 7.48 27.99
CA VAL A 927 8.21 8.51 29.03
C VAL A 927 6.95 9.37 28.96
N ILE A 928 6.25 9.54 30.08
CA ILE A 928 5.05 10.38 30.16
C ILE A 928 5.48 11.81 30.53
N LEU A 929 5.21 12.76 29.64
CA LEU A 929 5.52 14.18 29.84
C LEU A 929 4.36 14.95 30.48
N GLY A 930 3.12 14.50 30.28
CA GLY A 930 1.92 15.15 30.79
C GLY A 930 0.64 14.40 30.42
N GLN A 931 -0.48 14.85 30.97
CA GLN A 931 -1.80 14.29 30.71
C GLN A 931 -2.80 15.41 30.45
N GLU A 932 -3.62 15.26 29.40
CA GLU A 932 -4.68 16.21 29.07
C GLU A 932 -5.88 15.46 28.46
N ALA A 933 -7.08 15.69 29.01
CA ALA A 933 -8.36 15.24 28.45
C ALA A 933 -8.44 13.73 28.08
N GLY A 934 -7.89 12.84 28.91
CA GLY A 934 -7.90 11.38 28.65
C GLY A 934 -6.80 10.91 27.69
N TRP A 935 -5.81 11.75 27.39
CA TRP A 935 -4.64 11.42 26.58
C TRP A 935 -3.36 11.70 27.36
N TYR A 936 -2.33 10.89 27.12
CA TYR A 936 -0.97 11.14 27.60
C TYR A 936 -0.14 11.77 26.51
N GLN A 937 0.58 12.84 26.84
CA GLN A 937 1.69 13.33 26.04
C GLN A 937 2.92 12.48 26.35
N VAL A 938 3.44 11.79 25.35
CA VAL A 938 4.51 10.82 25.50
C VAL A 938 5.73 11.22 24.69
N LEU A 939 6.90 10.94 25.25
CA LEU A 939 8.19 11.00 24.58
C LEU A 939 8.64 9.57 24.28
N TYR A 940 8.92 9.28 23.01
CA TYR A 940 9.14 7.93 22.50
C TYR A 940 10.16 7.90 21.36
N LEU A 941 10.64 6.70 21.02
CA LEU A 941 11.48 6.46 19.85
C LEU A 941 10.61 6.23 18.61
N ASN A 942 10.71 7.09 17.60
CA ASN A 942 9.94 6.94 16.37
C ASN A 942 10.58 5.90 15.41
N ARG A 943 9.86 5.54 14.34
CA ARG A 943 10.34 4.58 13.32
C ARG A 943 11.61 5.02 12.57
N ALA A 944 11.95 6.31 12.60
CA ALA A 944 13.18 6.83 12.03
C ALA A 944 14.36 6.74 13.03
N GLY A 945 14.17 6.11 14.20
CA GLY A 945 15.19 5.97 15.24
C GLY A 945 15.48 7.26 16.00
N GLN A 946 14.55 8.22 16.02
CA GLN A 946 14.71 9.52 16.66
C GLN A 946 13.72 9.71 17.82
N ALA A 947 14.13 10.50 18.83
CA ALA A 947 13.21 10.91 19.88
C ALA A 947 12.12 11.83 19.32
N ALA A 948 10.86 11.55 19.65
CA ALA A 948 9.70 12.29 19.19
C ALA A 948 8.67 12.45 20.32
N ILE A 949 7.87 13.51 20.22
CA ILE A 949 6.76 13.79 21.15
C ILE A 949 5.43 13.64 20.41
N GLY A 950 4.46 13.01 21.05
CA GLY A 950 3.09 12.92 20.55
C GLY A 950 2.09 12.57 21.65
N TYR A 951 0.85 12.33 21.25
CA TYR A 951 -0.26 12.02 22.16
C TYR A 951 -0.83 10.64 21.87
N VAL A 952 -1.12 9.91 22.94
CA VAL A 952 -1.76 8.58 22.87
C VAL A 952 -2.91 8.52 23.87
N SER A 953 -3.93 7.71 23.55
CA SER A 953 -5.08 7.58 24.45
C SER A 953 -4.64 6.90 25.75
N ALA A 954 -5.12 7.41 26.89
CA ALA A 954 -4.86 6.82 28.19
C ALA A 954 -5.41 5.40 28.32
N ASP A 955 -6.40 5.03 27.50
CA ASP A 955 -7.01 3.69 27.48
C ASP A 955 -6.02 2.57 27.09
N TYR A 956 -4.88 2.92 26.48
CA TYR A 956 -3.89 1.97 25.96
C TYR A 956 -2.52 2.12 26.65
N LEU A 957 -2.48 2.74 27.83
CA LEU A 957 -1.25 2.94 28.60
C LEU A 957 -1.46 2.54 30.06
N THR A 958 -0.73 1.51 30.47
CA THR A 958 -0.56 1.18 31.89
C THR A 958 0.58 2.03 32.46
N VAL A 959 0.28 2.92 33.42
CA VAL A 959 1.27 3.80 34.05
C VAL A 959 2.07 3.03 35.10
N ASN A 960 3.40 3.13 35.06
CA ASN A 960 4.34 2.42 35.96
C ASN A 960 4.92 3.30 37.06
#